data_AF-U2GYR9-F1
#
_entry.id   AF-U2GYR9-F1
#
_cell.length_a   1.000
_cell.length_b   1.000
_cell.length_c   1.000
_cell.angle_alpha   90.00
_cell.angle_beta   90.00
_cell.angle_gamma   90.00
#
_symmetry.space_group_name_H-M   'P 1'
#
loop_
_entity.id
_entity.type
_entity.pdbx_description
1 polymer ?
#
loop_
_entity_poly.entity_id
_entity_poly.type
_entity_poly.pdbx_seq_one_letter_code
_entity_poly.pdbx_strand_id
1 'polypeptide(L)'
;MDFEVVAFRLEEQLSETFRLELDLASANPSVDFGKVLDHSGLLTIWQGDQPVRYVHGAVSSFVQGETGFRRTRYSAVVEPRIARLKLSSDWRIFQMLNVPEIAQAVLKAHRQTLDYEQRVTNEHLSREYCVQAGDTDYDFIERILREEGFFYAFQHRVDGHRLIHCDRLFILGRQQGEPVLYNPTPGGDQPQPCLRTFAYTENVRTARQVQRDYTFKSPRYPHEYPREGTDLDHQGRGYARYDYPGRYKHEASGKAFTQDRLRGHRRDARIARVSGDDARLLPGIAFDLAGHPREDMNRGWRPVSIVHHGKQTTSQAEESADAQQGTHYRYEAMLVPDDAEWRAEPLPRPRIDGLQPATVVGPEGEEIYTDEYGRVKVQFPWDREGKNNEHSSCWIQVAQNWAGALWGHMAIPRIGQEVIVGYLDGDADQPLVLSRAYNRLQLPPYELPRHKTRMTIKSQTHKGDGFNELRFEDEAGQEEIYVHAQRDQNIHVNHDETTFVGHDRSEQVEHDETVAIGNDQRLAIGRDRRKRVGQDEELTIERHRVIHTGMNHTETVGNNRHDSIVVNHRVDVGGHAEHLVHGSHRLEAGQRIERRTLHYQLQAAERVVLQGPGGSIVIDSSGITLDAVAIRFKGPIQQQTGGKGNLLDLLSRTVNNPETKFSEQFLVKHTRTGEVLANVLYCVETAEGQRFVGRTDSQGLTARIYTGRPDAAALRWGREAAMHLRKLNISY
;
A
#
# COMPACT_ATOMS: atom_id res chain seq x y z
N MET A 1 -18.44 60.01 27.65
CA MET A 1 -19.27 60.89 26.79
C MET A 1 -20.67 60.45 27.11
N ASP A 2 -21.46 61.33 27.72
CA ASP A 2 -22.56 60.88 28.57
C ASP A 2 -23.88 61.27 27.91
N PHE A 3 -24.82 60.34 27.91
CA PHE A 3 -26.15 60.50 27.36
C PHE A 3 -27.18 60.33 28.46
N GLU A 4 -28.27 61.09 28.37
CA GLU A 4 -29.45 60.79 29.19
C GLU A 4 -30.26 59.69 28.53
N VAL A 5 -30.61 58.66 29.29
CA VAL A 5 -31.45 57.56 28.81
C VAL A 5 -32.91 58.00 28.86
N VAL A 6 -33.62 57.84 27.76
CA VAL A 6 -35.05 58.14 27.64
C VAL A 6 -35.85 56.86 27.81
N ALA A 7 -35.44 55.82 27.09
CA ALA A 7 -36.00 54.49 27.20
C ALA A 7 -34.93 53.45 26.85
N PHE A 8 -35.15 52.21 27.28
CA PHE A 8 -34.36 51.08 26.80
C PHE A 8 -35.20 49.82 26.67
N ARG A 9 -34.77 48.95 25.76
CA ARG A 9 -35.20 47.55 25.64
C ARG A 9 -33.95 46.68 25.63
N LEU A 10 -33.83 45.79 26.60
CA LEU A 10 -32.70 44.86 26.68
C LEU A 10 -33.23 43.43 26.58
N GLU A 11 -32.80 42.72 25.56
CA GLU A 11 -33.09 41.30 25.37
C GLU A 11 -31.85 40.48 25.75
N GLU A 12 -31.99 39.53 26.67
CA GLU A 12 -30.94 38.60 27.04
C GLU A 12 -31.49 37.18 27.17
N GLN A 13 -30.68 36.20 26.75
CA GLN A 13 -31.07 34.80 26.79
C GLN A 13 -29.82 33.92 26.85
N LEU A 14 -29.95 32.75 27.48
CA LEU A 14 -28.90 31.75 27.45
C LEU A 14 -28.64 31.29 26.02
N SER A 15 -27.37 31.20 25.65
CA SER A 15 -26.91 30.87 24.29
C SER A 15 -27.40 31.81 23.19
N GLU A 16 -27.70 33.07 23.52
CA GLU A 16 -28.03 34.10 22.54
C GLU A 16 -27.27 35.40 22.86
N THR A 17 -26.90 36.17 21.84
CA THR A 17 -26.25 37.48 22.06
C THR A 17 -27.25 38.45 22.67
N PHE A 18 -26.89 39.13 23.78
CA PHE A 18 -27.77 40.18 24.30
C PHE A 18 -27.89 41.33 23.31
N ARG A 19 -29.02 42.03 23.33
CA ARG A 19 -29.24 43.20 22.49
C ARG A 19 -29.90 44.30 23.30
N LEU A 20 -29.17 45.39 23.51
CA LEU A 20 -29.62 46.56 24.25
C LEU A 20 -29.93 47.69 23.25
N GLU A 21 -31.21 48.00 23.08
CA GLU A 21 -31.67 49.20 22.38
C GLU A 21 -31.84 50.34 23.38
N LEU A 22 -31.25 51.48 23.06
CA LEU A 22 -31.28 52.69 23.87
C LEU A 22 -31.88 53.83 23.06
N ASP A 23 -32.86 54.51 23.64
CA ASP A 23 -33.24 55.85 23.24
C ASP A 23 -32.57 56.84 24.18
N LEU A 24 -31.87 57.80 23.59
CA LEU A 24 -30.92 58.68 24.26
C LEU A 24 -31.24 60.15 23.94
N ALA A 25 -30.81 61.04 24.82
CA ALA A 25 -30.82 62.47 24.59
C ALA A 25 -29.49 63.08 25.00
N SER A 26 -28.99 64.03 24.19
CA SER A 26 -27.78 64.80 24.50
C SER A 26 -27.97 66.28 24.18
N ALA A 27 -27.29 67.14 24.93
CA ALA A 27 -27.19 68.57 24.60
C ALA A 27 -26.28 68.82 23.39
N ASN A 28 -25.41 67.87 23.03
CA ASN A 28 -24.57 67.95 21.85
C ASN A 28 -25.34 67.50 20.60
N PRO A 29 -25.61 68.37 19.61
CA PRO A 29 -26.31 68.01 18.38
C PRO A 29 -25.40 67.41 17.30
N SER A 30 -24.09 67.34 17.54
CA SER A 30 -23.08 66.89 16.59
C SER A 30 -22.12 65.91 17.27
N VAL A 31 -22.66 64.84 17.86
CA VAL A 31 -21.85 63.75 18.40
C VAL A 31 -21.05 63.12 17.25
N ASP A 32 -19.75 62.94 17.46
CA ASP A 32 -18.88 62.25 16.51
C ASP A 32 -19.14 60.74 16.55
N PHE A 33 -19.72 60.20 15.49
CA PHE A 33 -20.06 58.77 15.37
C PHE A 33 -18.83 57.87 15.50
N GLY A 34 -17.65 58.33 15.06
CA GLY A 34 -16.40 57.56 15.15
C GLY A 34 -15.90 57.35 16.58
N LYS A 35 -16.39 58.15 17.54
CA LYS A 35 -16.11 57.99 18.98
C LYS A 35 -17.14 57.11 19.71
N VAL A 36 -18.19 56.68 19.03
CA VAL A 36 -19.31 55.93 19.61
C VAL A 36 -19.41 54.54 18.99
N LEU A 37 -19.48 54.45 17.66
CA LEU A 37 -19.58 53.18 16.96
C LEU A 37 -18.38 52.29 17.25
N ASP A 38 -18.65 51.01 17.48
CA ASP A 38 -17.70 49.96 17.84
C ASP A 38 -16.87 50.23 19.12
N HIS A 39 -17.27 51.22 19.91
CA HIS A 39 -16.70 51.50 21.23
C HIS A 39 -17.61 50.98 22.35
N SER A 40 -17.07 50.89 23.56
CA SER A 40 -17.79 50.41 24.74
C SER A 40 -18.96 51.34 25.11
N GLY A 41 -20.11 50.74 25.43
CA GLY A 41 -21.25 51.42 26.04
C GLY A 41 -21.66 50.74 27.34
N LEU A 42 -22.00 51.53 28.36
CA LEU A 42 -22.47 51.08 29.66
C LEU A 42 -23.82 51.71 29.98
N LEU A 43 -24.85 50.87 30.17
CA LEU A 43 -26.10 51.26 30.82
C LEU A 43 -26.03 50.86 32.30
N THR A 44 -26.40 51.78 33.18
CA THR A 44 -26.56 51.51 34.62
C THR A 44 -28.00 51.73 35.03
N ILE A 45 -28.60 50.72 35.67
CA ILE A 45 -29.92 50.85 36.31
C ILE A 45 -29.70 51.18 37.78
N TRP A 46 -30.33 52.26 38.23
CA TRP A 46 -30.23 52.78 39.59
C TRP A 46 -31.54 52.57 40.34
N GLN A 47 -31.45 52.19 41.61
CA GLN A 47 -32.55 52.21 42.57
C GLN A 47 -32.17 53.17 43.69
N GLY A 48 -32.75 54.38 43.68
CA GLY A 48 -32.23 55.49 44.47
C GLY A 48 -30.78 55.79 44.07
N ASP A 49 -29.88 55.90 45.05
CA ASP A 49 -28.45 56.15 44.83
C ASP A 49 -27.61 54.87 44.65
N GLN A 50 -28.25 53.69 44.65
CA GLN A 50 -27.55 52.40 44.52
C GLN A 50 -27.64 51.88 43.08
N PRO A 51 -26.50 51.55 42.43
CA PRO A 51 -26.52 50.88 41.14
C PRO A 51 -26.91 49.42 41.37
N VAL A 52 -28.06 49.02 40.82
CA VAL A 52 -28.58 47.65 40.96
C VAL A 52 -28.22 46.76 39.78
N ARG A 53 -27.84 47.36 38.63
CA ARG A 53 -27.43 46.60 37.45
C ARG A 53 -26.54 47.39 36.50
N TYR A 54 -25.59 46.67 35.91
CA TYR A 54 -24.76 47.14 34.80
C TYR A 54 -25.05 46.31 33.55
N VAL A 55 -25.06 46.96 32.39
CA VAL A 55 -25.14 46.31 31.08
C VAL A 55 -24.09 46.96 30.20
N HIS A 56 -22.98 46.25 30.06
CA HIS A 56 -21.82 46.70 29.30
C HIS A 56 -21.71 45.92 27.99
N GLY A 57 -21.48 46.60 26.87
CA GLY A 57 -21.28 46.01 25.54
C GLY A 57 -20.53 46.94 24.60
N ALA A 58 -20.59 46.68 23.31
CA ALA A 58 -20.05 47.54 22.25
C ALA A 58 -21.19 48.06 21.35
N VAL A 59 -21.15 49.34 20.98
CA VAL A 59 -22.18 49.96 20.15
C VAL A 59 -22.08 49.42 18.72
N SER A 60 -23.14 48.80 18.20
CA SER A 60 -23.22 48.30 16.81
C SER A 60 -23.99 49.20 15.87
N SER A 61 -24.92 49.99 16.40
CA SER A 61 -25.66 50.99 15.64
C SER A 61 -25.81 52.26 16.46
N PHE A 62 -25.70 53.40 15.80
CA PHE A 62 -25.89 54.71 16.39
C PHE A 62 -26.63 55.59 15.39
N VAL A 63 -27.70 56.23 15.82
CA VAL A 63 -28.60 57.02 14.99
C VAL A 63 -28.80 58.36 15.66
N GLN A 64 -28.70 59.43 14.88
CA GLN A 64 -29.15 60.76 15.30
C GLN A 64 -30.58 60.96 14.81
N GLY A 65 -31.49 61.21 15.74
CA GLY A 65 -32.89 61.54 15.49
C GLY A 65 -33.12 63.05 15.40
N GLU A 66 -34.31 63.52 15.75
CA GLU A 66 -34.63 64.93 15.69
C GLU A 66 -33.84 65.77 16.72
N THR A 67 -33.47 66.99 16.31
CA THR A 67 -32.95 68.03 17.20
C THR A 67 -34.09 68.93 17.65
N GLY A 68 -34.43 68.86 18.94
CA GLY A 68 -35.37 69.77 19.60
C GLY A 68 -34.70 71.05 20.11
N PHE A 69 -35.43 71.82 20.93
CA PHE A 69 -34.98 73.16 21.39
C PHE A 69 -33.73 73.13 22.29
N ARG A 70 -33.59 72.14 23.19
CA ARG A 70 -32.43 72.00 24.09
C ARG A 70 -31.62 70.73 23.93
N ARG A 71 -32.18 69.72 23.26
CA ARG A 71 -31.59 68.37 23.19
C ARG A 71 -31.79 67.78 21.79
N THR A 72 -30.82 66.97 21.38
CA THR A 72 -30.92 66.11 20.20
C THR A 72 -31.17 64.67 20.65
N ARG A 73 -32.11 63.99 19.99
CA ARG A 73 -32.39 62.58 20.20
C ARG A 73 -31.35 61.72 19.50
N TYR A 74 -30.93 60.66 20.16
CA TYR A 74 -30.09 59.63 19.57
C TYR A 74 -30.68 58.27 19.90
N SER A 75 -30.40 57.26 19.09
CA SER A 75 -30.66 55.87 19.46
C SER A 75 -29.40 55.05 19.25
N ALA A 76 -29.16 54.09 20.13
CA ALA A 76 -27.99 53.22 20.06
C ALA A 76 -28.39 51.75 20.25
N VAL A 77 -27.70 50.86 19.54
CA VAL A 77 -27.77 49.41 19.78
C VAL A 77 -26.43 48.98 20.38
N VAL A 78 -26.46 48.35 21.54
CA VAL A 78 -25.29 47.83 22.25
C VAL A 78 -25.41 46.30 22.34
N GLU A 79 -24.34 45.61 21.93
CA GLU A 79 -24.28 44.15 21.84
C GLU A 79 -23.03 43.59 22.52
N PRO A 80 -22.97 42.29 22.86
CA PRO A 80 -21.76 41.69 23.34
C PRO A 80 -20.69 41.71 22.26
N ARG A 81 -19.42 41.73 22.67
CA ARG A 81 -18.31 41.71 21.71
C ARG A 81 -18.32 40.47 20.81
N ILE A 82 -18.85 39.33 21.29
CA ILE A 82 -19.01 38.11 20.47
C ILE A 82 -19.95 38.32 19.28
N ALA A 83 -20.87 39.28 19.32
CA ALA A 83 -21.74 39.57 18.18
C ALA A 83 -20.96 40.02 16.93
N ARG A 84 -19.72 40.52 17.09
CA ARG A 84 -18.84 40.88 15.97
C ARG A 84 -18.39 39.67 15.16
N LEU A 85 -18.39 38.47 15.73
CA LEU A 85 -18.09 37.24 14.99
C LEU A 85 -19.16 36.90 13.93
N LYS A 86 -20.34 37.53 13.97
CA LYS A 86 -21.34 37.44 12.90
C LYS A 86 -20.92 38.19 11.63
N LEU A 87 -19.88 39.04 11.70
CA LEU A 87 -19.39 39.87 10.59
C LEU A 87 -18.21 39.23 9.86
N SER A 88 -17.73 38.07 10.31
CA SER A 88 -16.61 37.34 9.71
C SER A 88 -16.97 35.86 9.50
N SER A 89 -16.52 35.31 8.38
CA SER A 89 -16.69 33.90 8.01
C SER A 89 -15.39 33.34 7.43
N ASP A 90 -15.17 32.03 7.59
CA ASP A 90 -13.94 31.38 7.12
C ASP A 90 -14.18 29.96 6.59
N TRP A 91 -13.16 29.44 5.91
CA TRP A 91 -12.97 28.05 5.50
C TRP A 91 -11.64 27.57 6.09
N ARG A 92 -11.70 26.81 7.19
CA ARG A 92 -10.50 26.36 7.90
C ARG A 92 -10.72 25.06 8.66
N ILE A 93 -9.61 24.42 9.00
CA ILE A 93 -9.54 23.09 9.57
C ILE A 93 -8.96 23.17 10.98
N PHE A 94 -9.62 22.51 11.93
CA PHE A 94 -9.11 22.24 13.27
C PHE A 94 -8.84 20.75 13.41
N GLN A 95 -7.64 20.40 13.89
CA GLN A 95 -7.21 19.00 14.04
C GLN A 95 -6.71 18.74 15.45
N MET A 96 -7.09 17.58 15.99
CA MET A 96 -6.67 17.10 17.31
C MET A 96 -6.98 18.07 18.45
N LEU A 97 -8.05 18.86 18.31
CA LEU A 97 -8.55 19.80 19.32
C LEU A 97 -9.93 19.36 19.79
N ASN A 98 -10.21 19.53 21.08
CA ASN A 98 -11.57 19.44 21.59
C ASN A 98 -12.34 20.75 21.30
N VAL A 99 -13.67 20.71 21.39
CA VAL A 99 -14.51 21.89 21.08
C VAL A 99 -14.21 23.11 21.98
N PRO A 100 -13.97 22.96 23.29
CA PRO A 100 -13.53 24.08 24.11
C PRO A 100 -12.26 24.77 23.59
N GLU A 101 -11.25 24.01 23.16
CA GLU A 101 -10.02 24.54 22.57
C GLU A 101 -10.28 25.25 21.24
N ILE A 102 -11.15 24.68 20.37
CA ILE A 102 -11.55 25.30 19.11
C ILE A 102 -12.23 26.66 19.37
N ALA A 103 -13.21 26.71 20.27
CA ALA A 103 -13.90 27.94 20.61
C ALA A 103 -12.93 29.01 21.14
N GLN A 104 -11.97 28.62 21.99
CA GLN A 104 -10.93 29.52 22.48
C GLN A 104 -10.02 30.04 21.36
N ALA A 105 -9.63 29.18 20.41
CA ALA A 105 -8.80 29.56 19.27
C ALA A 105 -9.51 30.61 18.39
N VAL A 106 -10.80 30.40 18.08
CA VAL A 106 -11.58 31.36 17.28
C VAL A 106 -11.75 32.68 18.02
N LEU A 107 -12.13 32.67 19.30
CA LEU A 107 -12.27 33.89 20.10
C LEU A 107 -10.94 34.66 20.24
N LYS A 108 -9.82 33.94 20.34
CA LYS A 108 -8.47 34.52 20.40
C LYS A 108 -8.08 35.26 19.12
N ALA A 109 -8.44 34.71 17.95
CA ALA A 109 -8.19 35.37 16.68
C ALA A 109 -8.88 36.76 16.60
N HIS A 110 -10.03 36.90 17.28
CA HIS A 110 -10.80 38.15 17.38
C HIS A 110 -10.43 39.04 18.57
N ARG A 111 -9.31 38.75 19.26
CA ARG A 111 -8.85 39.48 20.46
C ARG A 111 -9.86 39.51 21.61
N GLN A 112 -10.75 38.52 21.70
CA GLN A 112 -11.80 38.41 22.73
C GLN A 112 -11.36 37.63 23.98
N THR A 113 -10.07 37.62 24.34
CA THR A 113 -9.53 36.68 25.36
C THR A 113 -9.62 37.16 26.80
N LEU A 114 -9.63 38.46 27.05
CA LEU A 114 -9.58 39.02 28.42
C LEU A 114 -10.93 38.90 29.14
N ASP A 115 -12.01 38.80 28.36
CA ASP A 115 -13.40 38.80 28.80
C ASP A 115 -14.09 37.46 28.47
N TYR A 116 -13.32 36.37 28.52
CA TYR A 116 -13.80 35.02 28.21
C TYR A 116 -13.45 34.02 29.32
N GLU A 117 -14.42 33.21 29.72
CA GLU A 117 -14.26 32.15 30.71
C GLU A 117 -14.99 30.87 30.27
N GLN A 118 -14.34 29.73 30.44
CA GLN A 118 -14.94 28.42 30.28
C GLN A 118 -15.07 27.74 31.64
N ARG A 119 -16.25 27.22 31.95
CA ARG A 119 -16.50 26.38 33.13
C ARG A 119 -16.95 25.01 32.65
N VAL A 120 -15.96 24.14 32.46
CA VAL A 120 -16.15 22.78 31.92
C VAL A 120 -16.19 21.78 33.07
N THR A 121 -17.19 20.91 33.07
CA THR A 121 -17.42 19.91 34.12
C THR A 121 -17.27 18.49 33.59
N ASN A 122 -17.73 18.27 32.37
CA ASN A 122 -17.69 16.99 31.68
C ASN A 122 -16.41 16.88 30.86
N GLU A 123 -16.04 15.65 30.54
CA GLU A 123 -14.96 15.39 29.59
C GLU A 123 -15.46 15.63 28.15
N HIS A 124 -14.70 16.40 27.37
CA HIS A 124 -14.95 16.63 25.94
C HIS A 124 -13.77 16.08 25.13
N LEU A 125 -14.04 15.06 24.31
CA LEU A 125 -13.01 14.37 23.55
C LEU A 125 -12.48 15.24 22.41
N SER A 126 -11.18 15.12 22.12
CA SER A 126 -10.56 15.77 20.97
C SER A 126 -11.14 15.22 19.66
N ARG A 127 -11.41 16.12 18.71
CA ARG A 127 -11.82 15.76 17.35
C ARG A 127 -10.59 15.56 16.49
N GLU A 128 -10.52 14.43 15.77
CA GLU A 128 -9.47 14.18 14.78
C GLU A 128 -9.50 15.27 13.70
N TYR A 129 -10.71 15.72 13.33
CA TYR A 129 -10.95 16.68 12.25
C TYR A 129 -12.26 17.43 12.51
N CYS A 130 -12.24 18.75 12.36
CA CYS A 130 -13.41 19.64 12.47
C CYS A 130 -13.23 20.81 11.50
N VAL A 131 -14.24 21.11 10.69
CA VAL A 131 -14.17 22.10 9.61
C VAL A 131 -15.20 23.21 9.85
N GLN A 132 -14.73 24.45 9.73
CA GLN A 132 -15.60 25.60 9.47
C GLN A 132 -15.72 25.74 7.96
N ALA A 133 -16.94 25.61 7.42
CA ALA A 133 -17.18 25.55 5.98
C ALA A 133 -18.07 26.72 5.52
N GLY A 134 -17.54 27.95 5.60
CA GLY A 134 -18.25 29.16 5.17
C GLY A 134 -19.25 29.73 6.18
N ASP A 135 -19.45 29.06 7.32
CA ASP A 135 -20.18 29.60 8.46
C ASP A 135 -19.51 30.89 8.96
N THR A 136 -20.31 31.82 9.52
CA THR A 136 -19.71 32.89 10.32
C THR A 136 -19.00 32.30 11.53
N ASP A 137 -18.00 33.01 12.07
CA ASP A 137 -17.29 32.53 13.26
C ASP A 137 -18.22 32.32 14.45
N TYR A 138 -19.28 33.13 14.53
CA TYR A 138 -20.33 32.99 15.54
C TYR A 138 -21.14 31.70 15.34
N ASP A 139 -21.69 31.50 14.13
CA ASP A 139 -22.54 30.34 13.84
C ASP A 139 -21.76 29.02 13.95
N PHE A 140 -20.48 29.04 13.56
CA PHE A 140 -19.57 27.91 13.73
C PHE A 140 -19.42 27.51 15.20
N ILE A 141 -19.05 28.46 16.06
CA ILE A 141 -18.87 28.22 17.50
C ILE A 141 -20.18 27.77 18.13
N GLU A 142 -21.29 28.44 17.82
CA GLU A 142 -22.62 28.08 18.33
C GLU A 142 -22.98 26.63 18.02
N ARG A 143 -22.77 26.23 16.77
CA ARG A 143 -23.10 24.90 16.30
C ARG A 143 -22.30 23.81 17.03
N ILE A 144 -20.99 23.96 17.12
CA ILE A 144 -20.13 22.94 17.76
C ILE A 144 -20.30 22.91 19.28
N LEU A 145 -20.52 24.06 19.92
CA LEU A 145 -20.73 24.13 21.36
C LEU A 145 -22.08 23.54 21.77
N ARG A 146 -23.16 23.86 21.04
CA ARG A 146 -24.49 23.26 21.31
C ARG A 146 -24.50 21.75 21.10
N GLU A 147 -23.74 21.24 20.12
CA GLU A 147 -23.56 19.79 19.90
C GLU A 147 -22.92 19.10 21.10
N GLU A 148 -21.95 19.74 21.75
CA GLU A 148 -21.27 19.27 22.96
C GLU A 148 -22.01 19.62 24.26
N GLY A 149 -23.21 20.21 24.17
CA GLY A 149 -24.02 20.55 25.34
C GLY A 149 -23.57 21.82 26.08
N PHE A 150 -22.74 22.66 25.47
CA PHE A 150 -22.44 23.97 26.00
C PHE A 150 -23.60 24.96 25.77
N PHE A 151 -23.67 25.93 26.66
CA PHE A 151 -24.47 27.15 26.56
C PHE A 151 -23.62 28.31 27.09
N TYR A 152 -24.06 29.55 26.85
CA TYR A 152 -23.39 30.71 27.42
C TYR A 152 -24.31 31.75 28.05
N ALA A 153 -23.71 32.56 28.91
CA ALA A 153 -24.30 33.74 29.53
C ALA A 153 -23.27 34.87 29.59
N PHE A 154 -23.72 36.07 29.94
CA PHE A 154 -22.86 37.24 30.10
C PHE A 154 -22.86 37.72 31.56
N GLN A 155 -21.67 37.99 32.08
CA GLN A 155 -21.49 38.66 33.37
C GLN A 155 -21.04 40.10 33.14
N HIS A 156 -21.90 41.06 33.45
CA HIS A 156 -21.60 42.47 33.30
C HIS A 156 -20.92 43.07 34.54
N ARG A 157 -20.00 44.01 34.29
CA ARG A 157 -19.30 44.84 35.27
C ARG A 157 -19.29 46.28 34.78
N VAL A 158 -18.83 47.18 35.63
CA VAL A 158 -18.67 48.61 35.29
C VAL A 158 -17.65 48.84 34.16
N ASP A 159 -16.62 47.99 34.08
CA ASP A 159 -15.47 48.12 33.18
C ASP A 159 -15.50 47.15 31.99
N GLY A 160 -16.49 46.27 31.91
CA GLY A 160 -16.58 45.27 30.84
C GLY A 160 -17.73 44.28 31.01
N HIS A 161 -17.83 43.32 30.10
CA HIS A 161 -18.67 42.15 30.27
C HIS A 161 -17.86 40.91 29.93
N ARG A 162 -18.10 39.81 30.63
CA ARG A 162 -17.45 38.52 30.39
C ARG A 162 -18.42 37.53 29.78
N LEU A 163 -18.03 36.90 28.68
CA LEU A 163 -18.68 35.73 28.11
C LEU A 163 -18.29 34.49 28.92
N ILE A 164 -19.28 33.72 29.37
CA ILE A 164 -19.06 32.50 30.13
C ILE A 164 -19.68 31.33 29.38
N HIS A 165 -18.85 30.42 28.85
CA HIS A 165 -19.30 29.13 28.31
C HIS A 165 -19.30 28.07 29.41
N CYS A 166 -20.41 27.36 29.57
CA CYS A 166 -20.60 26.31 30.57
C CYS A 166 -21.30 25.09 29.97
N ASP A 167 -21.04 23.91 30.52
CA ASP A 167 -21.69 22.65 30.15
C ASP A 167 -22.66 22.13 31.22
N ARG A 168 -22.76 22.83 32.36
CA ARG A 168 -23.65 22.51 33.49
C ARG A 168 -24.31 23.76 34.03
N LEU A 169 -25.64 23.80 34.03
CA LEU A 169 -26.39 25.02 34.30
C LEU A 169 -26.22 25.51 35.74
N PHE A 170 -26.18 24.60 36.71
CA PHE A 170 -26.06 24.95 38.13
C PHE A 170 -24.80 25.77 38.47
N ILE A 171 -23.74 25.69 37.66
CA ILE A 171 -22.47 26.39 37.88
C ILE A 171 -22.58 27.92 37.75
N LEU A 172 -23.59 28.42 37.04
CA LEU A 172 -23.86 29.86 37.00
C LEU A 172 -24.29 30.42 38.37
N GLY A 173 -24.70 29.54 39.29
CA GLY A 173 -24.97 29.90 40.68
C GLY A 173 -26.38 30.44 40.90
N ARG A 174 -26.54 31.11 42.05
CA ARG A 174 -27.81 31.58 42.58
C ARG A 174 -27.70 33.02 43.03
N GLN A 175 -28.78 33.78 42.87
CA GLN A 175 -28.95 35.11 43.41
C GLN A 175 -28.75 35.08 44.92
N GLN A 176 -28.00 36.07 45.42
CA GLN A 176 -27.74 36.24 46.84
C GLN A 176 -28.79 37.18 47.47
N GLY A 177 -29.07 36.98 48.76
CA GLY A 177 -30.03 37.79 49.52
C GLY A 177 -31.43 37.18 49.60
N GLU A 178 -32.41 38.04 49.90
CA GLU A 178 -33.81 37.64 50.11
C GLU A 178 -34.45 37.04 48.84
N PRO A 179 -35.39 36.09 49.00
CA PRO A 179 -36.17 35.51 47.90
C PRO A 179 -36.84 36.57 47.01
N VAL A 180 -37.10 36.19 45.76
CA VAL A 180 -37.93 37.01 44.87
C VAL A 180 -39.38 36.81 45.30
N LEU A 181 -40.08 37.89 45.57
CA LEU A 181 -41.48 37.86 46.01
C LEU A 181 -42.42 37.78 44.81
N TYR A 182 -43.49 37.01 44.91
CA TYR A 182 -44.65 37.10 44.01
C TYR A 182 -45.75 37.94 44.63
N ASN A 183 -46.18 38.98 43.92
CA ASN A 183 -47.32 39.80 44.32
C ASN A 183 -48.19 40.19 43.10
N PRO A 184 -49.35 39.53 42.91
CA PRO A 184 -50.22 39.79 41.77
C PRO A 184 -51.09 41.05 41.94
N THR A 185 -51.06 41.72 43.10
CA THR A 185 -51.99 42.81 43.41
C THR A 185 -51.56 44.11 42.75
N PRO A 186 -52.37 44.69 41.83
CA PRO A 186 -52.11 46.00 41.24
C PRO A 186 -52.64 47.09 42.20
N GLY A 187 -51.91 47.37 43.28
CA GLY A 187 -52.28 48.42 44.23
C GLY A 187 -51.44 48.39 45.51
N GLY A 188 -51.01 49.56 45.96
CA GLY A 188 -50.15 49.76 47.13
C GLY A 188 -48.74 50.20 46.76
N ASP A 189 -48.23 51.20 47.47
CA ASP A 189 -46.83 51.66 47.37
C ASP A 189 -45.95 50.55 47.95
N GLN A 190 -45.50 49.64 47.08
CA GLN A 190 -44.77 48.46 47.52
C GLN A 190 -43.30 48.82 47.71
N PRO A 191 -42.73 48.57 48.90
CA PRO A 191 -41.37 48.98 49.21
C PRO A 191 -40.30 48.13 48.51
N GLN A 192 -40.66 46.97 47.95
CA GLN A 192 -39.70 46.01 47.38
C GLN A 192 -40.14 45.52 45.99
N PRO A 193 -39.18 45.28 45.07
CA PRO A 193 -39.47 44.67 43.77
C PRO A 193 -40.02 43.24 43.87
N CYS A 194 -40.89 42.84 42.92
CA CYS A 194 -41.57 41.56 42.90
C CYS A 194 -41.95 41.08 41.49
N LEU A 195 -42.30 39.79 41.37
CA LEU A 195 -43.02 39.23 40.24
C LEU A 195 -44.50 39.59 40.34
N ARG A 196 -45.03 40.21 39.28
CA ARG A 196 -46.43 40.61 39.14
C ARG A 196 -47.29 39.55 38.48
N THR A 197 -46.71 38.79 37.54
CA THR A 197 -47.41 37.70 36.86
C THR A 197 -46.56 36.44 36.89
N PHE A 198 -47.22 35.30 36.98
CA PHE A 198 -46.60 33.99 36.97
C PHE A 198 -47.51 32.99 36.25
N ALA A 199 -47.12 32.58 35.04
CA ALA A 199 -47.87 31.65 34.21
C ALA A 199 -47.03 30.40 33.93
N TYR A 200 -47.33 29.31 34.64
CA TYR A 200 -46.68 28.01 34.44
C TYR A 200 -47.24 27.29 33.21
N THR A 201 -46.39 26.60 32.46
CA THR A 201 -46.77 25.83 31.26
C THR A 201 -45.98 24.53 31.20
N GLU A 202 -46.69 23.44 30.92
CA GLU A 202 -46.08 22.17 30.49
C GLU A 202 -46.42 21.88 29.03
N ASN A 203 -45.43 21.49 28.25
CA ASN A 203 -45.56 21.23 26.84
C ASN A 203 -45.20 19.78 26.50
N VAL A 204 -45.99 19.14 25.64
CA VAL A 204 -45.61 17.86 25.04
C VAL A 204 -44.39 18.05 24.15
N ARG A 205 -43.31 17.34 24.43
CA ARG A 205 -42.05 17.38 23.67
C ARG A 205 -41.54 15.97 23.35
N THR A 206 -40.46 15.89 22.58
CA THR A 206 -39.75 14.63 22.31
C THR A 206 -39.54 13.87 23.62
N ALA A 207 -40.05 12.64 23.68
CA ALA A 207 -39.93 11.75 24.83
C ALA A 207 -38.63 10.94 24.78
N ARG A 208 -38.18 10.59 23.58
CA ARG A 208 -37.00 9.75 23.36
C ARG A 208 -36.16 10.28 22.20
N GLN A 209 -34.84 10.32 22.38
CA GLN A 209 -33.88 10.57 21.31
C GLN A 209 -33.04 9.32 21.09
N VAL A 210 -32.82 8.95 19.83
CA VAL A 210 -31.87 7.93 19.42
C VAL A 210 -30.93 8.56 18.41
N GLN A 211 -29.61 8.43 18.61
CA GLN A 211 -28.63 8.77 17.58
C GLN A 211 -27.85 7.53 17.20
N ARG A 212 -27.46 7.46 15.93
CA ARG A 212 -26.63 6.39 15.39
C ARG A 212 -25.52 6.94 14.51
N ASP A 213 -24.35 6.30 14.50
CA ASP A 213 -23.24 6.67 13.63
C ASP A 213 -22.55 5.40 13.07
N TYR A 214 -21.58 5.60 12.19
CA TYR A 214 -20.74 4.55 11.60
C TYR A 214 -19.26 4.94 11.68
N THR A 215 -18.42 3.95 11.96
CA THR A 215 -16.96 4.06 11.78
C THR A 215 -16.43 2.81 11.11
N PHE A 216 -15.61 3.00 10.08
CA PHE A 216 -14.95 1.90 9.39
C PHE A 216 -13.97 1.14 10.29
N LYS A 217 -13.50 1.75 11.39
CA LYS A 217 -12.65 1.09 12.40
C LYS A 217 -13.42 0.05 13.23
N SER A 218 -14.74 0.12 13.27
CA SER A 218 -15.61 -0.82 14.00
C SER A 218 -16.93 -1.03 13.24
N PRO A 219 -16.88 -1.57 12.01
CA PRO A 219 -17.98 -1.47 11.03
C PRO A 219 -19.22 -2.29 11.40
N ARG A 220 -19.09 -3.26 12.31
CA ARG A 220 -20.20 -4.07 12.83
C ARG A 220 -20.79 -3.52 14.12
N TYR A 221 -20.11 -2.58 14.78
CA TYR A 221 -20.61 -1.99 16.02
C TYR A 221 -21.67 -0.93 15.66
N PRO A 222 -22.87 -0.98 16.26
CA PRO A 222 -24.00 -0.17 15.80
C PRO A 222 -23.85 1.32 16.12
N HIS A 223 -23.01 1.70 17.10
CA HIS A 223 -22.84 3.08 17.58
C HIS A 223 -24.17 3.79 17.82
N GLU A 224 -25.16 3.07 18.35
CA GLU A 224 -26.50 3.55 18.63
C GLU A 224 -26.67 3.85 20.12
N TYR A 225 -27.10 5.07 20.45
CA TYR A 225 -27.30 5.49 21.83
C TYR A 225 -28.69 6.08 22.01
N PRO A 226 -29.60 5.39 22.72
CA PRO A 226 -30.91 5.91 23.07
C PRO A 226 -30.91 6.65 24.42
N ARG A 227 -31.75 7.68 24.51
CA ARG A 227 -32.05 8.43 25.74
C ARG A 227 -33.54 8.72 25.88
N GLU A 228 -34.04 8.47 27.08
CA GLU A 228 -35.39 8.88 27.51
C GLU A 228 -35.32 10.26 28.18
N GLY A 229 -36.37 11.05 27.99
CA GLY A 229 -36.52 12.35 28.64
C GLY A 229 -36.88 12.18 30.12
N THR A 230 -36.64 13.23 30.91
CA THR A 230 -37.21 13.36 32.26
C THR A 230 -38.61 13.94 32.18
N ASP A 231 -39.37 13.89 33.27
CA ASP A 231 -40.62 14.67 33.40
C ASP A 231 -41.69 14.31 32.37
N LEU A 232 -41.86 13.00 32.13
CA LEU A 232 -42.75 12.47 31.09
C LEU A 232 -44.16 12.14 31.60
N ASP A 233 -44.47 12.41 32.88
CA ASP A 233 -45.71 11.94 33.53
C ASP A 233 -46.99 12.49 32.88
N HIS A 234 -46.89 13.65 32.21
CA HIS A 234 -48.01 14.32 31.55
C HIS A 234 -48.01 14.18 30.02
N GLN A 235 -47.21 13.26 29.45
CA GLN A 235 -47.15 13.04 28.01
C GLN A 235 -46.96 11.57 27.62
N GLY A 236 -47.28 11.25 26.36
CA GLY A 236 -46.93 9.95 25.77
C GLY A 236 -45.42 9.75 25.69
N ARG A 237 -44.97 8.51 25.96
CA ARG A 237 -43.55 8.11 25.84
C ARG A 237 -43.13 7.71 24.42
N GLY A 238 -44.08 7.60 23.50
CA GLY A 238 -43.83 7.16 22.12
C GLY A 238 -43.28 8.23 21.17
N TYR A 239 -43.19 9.50 21.60
CA TYR A 239 -42.68 10.59 20.76
C TYR A 239 -41.16 10.52 20.63
N ALA A 240 -40.67 9.69 19.70
CA ALA A 240 -39.25 9.46 19.49
C ALA A 240 -38.72 10.23 18.28
N ARG A 241 -37.46 10.70 18.40
CA ARG A 241 -36.64 11.18 17.28
C ARG A 241 -35.46 10.23 17.05
N TYR A 242 -35.12 10.00 15.79
CA TYR A 242 -33.98 9.19 15.36
C TYR A 242 -33.14 10.00 14.37
N ASP A 243 -31.86 10.20 14.69
CA ASP A 243 -30.92 10.97 13.85
C ASP A 243 -29.72 10.11 13.40
N TYR A 244 -29.30 10.30 12.14
CA TYR A 244 -28.08 9.73 11.54
C TYR A 244 -27.49 10.74 10.52
N PRO A 245 -26.16 10.93 10.48
CA PRO A 245 -25.17 10.45 11.45
C PRO A 245 -25.20 11.26 12.75
N GLY A 246 -24.78 10.64 13.86
CA GLY A 246 -24.70 11.26 15.18
C GLY A 246 -23.48 12.18 15.42
N ARG A 247 -22.51 12.19 14.49
CA ARG A 247 -21.26 12.96 14.52
C ARG A 247 -20.34 12.62 15.70
N TYR A 248 -20.33 11.36 16.11
CA TYR A 248 -19.43 10.84 17.16
C TYR A 248 -18.82 9.50 16.72
N LYS A 249 -17.61 9.22 17.19
CA LYS A 249 -16.91 7.94 16.90
C LYS A 249 -16.63 7.11 18.16
N HIS A 250 -16.98 7.63 19.34
CA HIS A 250 -16.77 7.00 20.64
C HIS A 250 -18.06 6.98 21.47
N GLU A 251 -18.17 6.01 22.37
CA GLU A 251 -19.36 5.81 23.21
C GLU A 251 -19.62 6.98 24.16
N ALA A 252 -18.58 7.53 24.78
CA ALA A 252 -18.72 8.65 25.72
C ALA A 252 -19.38 9.87 25.07
N SER A 253 -18.84 10.32 23.92
CA SER A 253 -19.43 11.42 23.14
C SER A 253 -20.83 11.08 22.63
N GLY A 254 -21.06 9.86 22.15
CA GLY A 254 -22.38 9.46 21.64
C GLY A 254 -23.50 9.50 22.70
N LYS A 255 -23.19 9.09 23.93
CA LYS A 255 -24.12 9.20 25.07
C LYS A 255 -24.39 10.67 25.44
N ALA A 256 -23.35 11.51 25.48
CA ALA A 256 -23.46 12.93 25.82
C ALA A 256 -24.26 13.71 24.77
N PHE A 257 -23.89 13.59 23.49
CA PHE A 257 -24.58 14.27 22.38
C PHE A 257 -26.06 13.94 22.34
N THR A 258 -26.41 12.66 22.53
CA THR A 258 -27.81 12.21 22.52
C THR A 258 -28.60 12.83 23.68
N GLN A 259 -27.97 12.92 24.85
CA GLN A 259 -28.58 13.51 26.03
C GLN A 259 -28.80 15.02 25.86
N ASP A 260 -27.80 15.75 25.39
CA ASP A 260 -27.88 17.20 25.24
C ASP A 260 -28.78 17.64 24.07
N ARG A 261 -28.82 16.86 22.99
CA ARG A 261 -29.79 17.05 21.90
C ARG A 261 -31.23 16.88 22.39
N LEU A 262 -31.49 15.85 23.20
CA LEU A 262 -32.80 15.64 23.83
C LEU A 262 -33.19 16.78 24.77
N ARG A 263 -32.25 17.27 25.59
CA ARG A 263 -32.46 18.45 26.44
C ARG A 263 -32.82 19.68 25.61
N GLY A 264 -32.15 19.91 24.49
CA GLY A 264 -32.45 21.03 23.58
C GLY A 264 -33.87 20.96 23.00
N HIS A 265 -34.31 19.77 22.57
CA HIS A 265 -35.69 19.53 22.12
C HIS A 265 -36.74 19.60 23.24
N ARG A 266 -36.33 19.50 24.50
CA ARG A 266 -37.19 19.58 25.69
C ARG A 266 -36.99 20.88 26.48
N ARG A 267 -36.26 21.86 25.95
CA ARG A 267 -35.84 23.07 26.68
C ARG A 267 -36.99 23.91 27.24
N ASP A 268 -38.17 23.77 26.64
CA ASP A 268 -39.42 24.45 26.99
C ASP A 268 -40.51 23.47 27.42
N ALA A 269 -40.16 22.22 27.79
CA ALA A 269 -41.11 21.22 28.26
C ALA A 269 -41.83 21.65 29.54
N ARG A 270 -41.14 22.32 30.47
CA ARG A 270 -41.71 22.92 31.68
C ARG A 270 -41.11 24.30 31.90
N ILE A 271 -41.93 25.34 31.79
CA ILE A 271 -41.51 26.73 31.91
C ILE A 271 -42.49 27.54 32.73
N ALA A 272 -42.04 28.69 33.24
CA ALA A 272 -42.93 29.75 33.72
C ALA A 272 -42.66 31.05 32.96
N ARG A 273 -43.71 31.67 32.44
CA ARG A 273 -43.66 33.02 31.87
C ARG A 273 -44.04 34.00 32.96
N VAL A 274 -43.18 34.97 33.22
CA VAL A 274 -43.34 35.91 34.34
C VAL A 274 -43.14 37.35 33.89
N SER A 275 -43.69 38.30 34.63
CA SER A 275 -43.37 39.71 34.51
C SER A 275 -43.15 40.32 35.88
N GLY A 276 -42.23 41.26 36.02
CA GLY A 276 -41.88 41.87 37.31
C GLY A 276 -41.01 43.12 37.19
N ASP A 277 -40.57 43.63 38.34
CA ASP A 277 -39.75 44.85 38.47
C ASP A 277 -38.45 44.64 39.30
N ASP A 278 -38.13 43.40 39.67
CA ASP A 278 -36.85 43.04 40.32
C ASP A 278 -35.67 43.02 39.34
N ALA A 279 -34.82 44.05 39.39
CA ALA A 279 -33.66 44.21 38.52
C ALA A 279 -32.53 43.19 38.76
N ARG A 280 -32.60 42.38 39.83
CA ARG A 280 -31.58 41.37 40.17
C ARG A 280 -31.63 40.12 39.28
N LEU A 281 -32.76 39.87 38.59
CA LEU A 281 -32.92 38.69 37.75
C LEU A 281 -32.05 38.79 36.49
N LEU A 282 -31.27 37.73 36.25
CA LEU A 282 -30.34 37.60 35.14
C LEU A 282 -30.47 36.20 34.51
N PRO A 283 -30.29 36.05 33.19
CA PRO A 283 -30.26 34.73 32.56
C PRO A 283 -29.21 33.81 33.19
N GLY A 284 -29.62 32.59 33.50
CA GLY A 284 -28.77 31.54 34.04
C GLY A 284 -28.58 31.56 35.55
N ILE A 285 -28.91 32.64 36.25
CA ILE A 285 -28.77 32.74 37.72
C ILE A 285 -30.07 32.28 38.38
N ALA A 286 -30.01 31.24 39.21
CA ALA A 286 -31.19 30.75 39.91
C ALA A 286 -31.63 31.70 41.04
N PHE A 287 -32.89 31.67 41.44
CA PHE A 287 -33.43 32.39 42.60
C PHE A 287 -34.56 31.59 43.25
N ASP A 288 -34.80 31.82 44.55
CA ASP A 288 -35.97 31.23 45.23
C ASP A 288 -37.18 32.14 45.07
N LEU A 289 -38.33 31.56 44.70
CA LEU A 289 -39.61 32.26 44.69
C LEU A 289 -40.32 32.08 46.02
N ALA A 290 -40.89 33.15 46.55
CA ALA A 290 -41.76 33.13 47.73
C ALA A 290 -43.04 33.94 47.52
N GLY A 291 -44.11 33.58 48.25
CA GLY A 291 -45.38 34.31 48.23
C GLY A 291 -46.34 33.91 47.09
N HIS A 292 -46.02 32.87 46.31
CA HIS A 292 -46.95 32.32 45.34
C HIS A 292 -48.08 31.53 46.04
N PRO A 293 -49.37 31.71 45.67
CA PRO A 293 -50.49 31.00 46.30
C PRO A 293 -50.45 29.48 46.17
N ARG A 294 -49.75 28.98 45.15
CA ARG A 294 -49.53 27.55 44.89
C ARG A 294 -48.15 27.17 45.42
N GLU A 295 -48.12 26.32 46.45
CA GLU A 295 -46.92 26.06 47.25
C GLU A 295 -45.78 25.38 46.47
N ASP A 296 -46.10 24.49 45.52
CA ASP A 296 -45.11 23.85 44.66
C ASP A 296 -44.40 24.81 43.69
N MET A 297 -44.92 26.03 43.51
CA MET A 297 -44.24 27.10 42.76
C MET A 297 -43.27 27.90 43.64
N ASN A 298 -43.40 27.85 44.98
CA ASN A 298 -42.46 28.47 45.93
C ASN A 298 -41.17 27.65 46.03
N ARG A 299 -40.44 27.59 44.91
CA ARG A 299 -39.22 26.80 44.72
C ARG A 299 -38.16 27.60 43.99
N GLY A 300 -37.01 26.99 43.72
CA GLY A 300 -35.99 27.57 42.87
C GLY A 300 -36.44 27.67 41.41
N TRP A 301 -36.21 28.82 40.80
CA TRP A 301 -36.42 29.10 39.39
C TRP A 301 -35.20 29.76 38.77
N ARG A 302 -35.05 29.65 37.46
CA ARG A 302 -33.92 30.21 36.73
C ARG A 302 -34.38 30.86 35.43
N PRO A 303 -34.11 32.17 35.22
CA PRO A 303 -34.38 32.81 33.93
C PRO A 303 -33.50 32.19 32.84
N VAL A 304 -34.11 31.83 31.72
CA VAL A 304 -33.38 31.39 30.51
C VAL A 304 -33.48 32.41 29.39
N SER A 305 -34.51 33.27 29.41
CA SER A 305 -34.69 34.43 28.54
C SER A 305 -35.38 35.54 29.32
N ILE A 306 -34.97 36.78 29.12
CA ILE A 306 -35.54 37.95 29.78
C ILE A 306 -35.48 39.17 28.85
N VAL A 307 -36.54 39.97 28.89
CA VAL A 307 -36.65 41.22 28.16
C VAL A 307 -36.96 42.32 29.15
N HIS A 308 -36.00 43.24 29.33
CA HIS A 308 -36.11 44.37 30.22
C HIS A 308 -36.57 45.62 29.48
N HIS A 309 -37.37 46.43 30.17
CA HIS A 309 -37.89 47.69 29.70
C HIS A 309 -37.71 48.76 30.77
N GLY A 310 -37.20 49.92 30.36
CA GLY A 310 -37.20 51.11 31.21
C GLY A 310 -37.61 52.33 30.41
N LYS A 311 -38.31 53.26 31.06
CA LYS A 311 -38.65 54.57 30.48
C LYS A 311 -38.53 55.65 31.55
N GLN A 312 -37.83 56.74 31.22
CA GLN A 312 -37.67 57.93 32.05
C GLN A 312 -38.41 59.10 31.40
N THR A 313 -39.45 59.60 32.08
CA THR A 313 -40.28 60.70 31.55
C THR A 313 -39.66 62.09 31.83
N THR A 314 -38.81 62.21 32.86
CA THR A 314 -38.22 63.49 33.30
C THR A 314 -37.17 64.07 32.35
N SER A 315 -36.59 63.28 31.44
CA SER A 315 -35.70 63.79 30.38
C SER A 315 -36.46 64.44 29.22
N GLN A 316 -37.81 64.44 29.25
CA GLN A 316 -38.70 65.09 28.28
C GLN A 316 -39.40 66.35 28.82
N ALA A 317 -38.74 67.17 29.64
CA ALA A 317 -39.34 68.35 30.29
C ALA A 317 -39.94 69.44 29.37
N GLU A 318 -40.09 69.22 28.05
CA GLU A 318 -40.70 70.15 27.11
C GLU A 318 -41.89 69.57 26.31
N GLU A 319 -42.20 68.26 26.42
CA GLU A 319 -43.41 67.64 25.80
C GLU A 319 -44.42 67.10 26.84
N SER A 320 -44.20 67.42 28.12
CA SER A 320 -44.95 66.91 29.26
C SER A 320 -46.24 67.67 29.54
N ALA A 321 -47.17 67.68 28.59
CA ALA A 321 -48.58 68.01 28.86
C ALA A 321 -49.43 66.75 29.15
N ASP A 322 -49.03 65.55 28.67
CA ASP A 322 -49.85 64.32 28.74
C ASP A 322 -49.15 63.09 29.38
N ALA A 323 -48.04 63.27 30.10
CA ALA A 323 -47.33 62.15 30.71
C ALA A 323 -48.04 61.60 31.96
N GLN A 324 -48.87 60.57 31.78
CA GLN A 324 -49.62 59.92 32.88
C GLN A 324 -48.80 58.94 33.75
N GLN A 325 -47.52 58.66 33.43
CA GLN A 325 -46.68 57.71 34.20
C GLN A 325 -45.25 58.25 34.43
N GLY A 326 -44.75 58.05 35.66
CA GLY A 326 -43.37 58.35 36.07
C GLY A 326 -42.32 57.35 35.55
N THR A 327 -41.07 57.52 35.98
CA THR A 327 -39.96 56.60 35.68
C THR A 327 -40.31 55.19 36.16
N HIS A 328 -40.29 54.21 35.26
CA HIS A 328 -40.60 52.83 35.60
C HIS A 328 -39.67 51.84 34.89
N TYR A 329 -39.48 50.69 35.56
CA TYR A 329 -38.75 49.54 35.06
C TYR A 329 -39.65 48.31 35.17
N ARG A 330 -39.60 47.44 34.15
CA ARG A 330 -40.27 46.15 34.15
C ARG A 330 -39.49 45.15 33.30
N TYR A 331 -39.80 43.87 33.46
CA TYR A 331 -39.35 42.84 32.54
C TYR A 331 -40.42 41.80 32.28
N GLU A 332 -40.20 41.03 31.22
CA GLU A 332 -40.86 39.76 30.94
C GLU A 332 -39.77 38.68 30.86
N ALA A 333 -39.98 37.53 31.50
CA ALA A 333 -38.98 36.45 31.51
C ALA A 333 -39.62 35.08 31.29
N MET A 334 -38.82 34.18 30.72
CA MET A 334 -39.08 32.75 30.71
C MET A 334 -38.16 32.07 31.71
N LEU A 335 -38.75 31.36 32.66
CA LEU A 335 -38.06 30.64 33.71
C LEU A 335 -38.16 29.13 33.48
N VAL A 336 -37.13 28.41 33.91
CA VAL A 336 -37.16 26.96 34.11
C VAL A 336 -36.95 26.65 35.59
N PRO A 337 -37.37 25.47 36.08
CA PRO A 337 -36.99 25.01 37.42
C PRO A 337 -35.46 25.05 37.62
N ASP A 338 -34.99 25.38 38.81
CA ASP A 338 -33.56 25.53 39.09
C ASP A 338 -32.74 24.23 38.99
N ASP A 339 -33.41 23.09 39.19
CA ASP A 339 -32.92 21.71 39.06
C ASP A 339 -32.98 21.16 37.63
N ALA A 340 -33.61 21.88 36.70
CA ALA A 340 -33.65 21.51 35.30
C ALA A 340 -32.30 21.79 34.62
N GLU A 341 -31.76 20.79 33.92
CA GLU A 341 -30.69 21.01 32.96
C GLU A 341 -31.27 21.48 31.63
N TRP A 342 -30.80 22.62 31.15
CA TRP A 342 -31.31 23.29 29.94
C TRP A 342 -30.24 23.31 28.85
N ARG A 343 -30.67 23.21 27.59
CA ARG A 343 -29.83 23.41 26.39
C ARG A 343 -30.60 24.25 25.37
N ALA A 344 -29.89 25.01 24.56
CA ALA A 344 -30.48 25.65 23.39
C ALA A 344 -30.97 24.60 22.37
N GLU A 345 -31.79 25.02 21.40
CA GLU A 345 -32.16 24.12 20.30
C GLU A 345 -30.90 23.65 19.58
N PRO A 346 -30.77 22.34 19.29
CA PRO A 346 -29.70 21.83 18.43
C PRO A 346 -29.75 22.51 17.07
N LEU A 347 -28.61 23.00 16.61
CA LEU A 347 -28.48 23.59 15.28
C LEU A 347 -28.27 22.50 14.21
N PRO A 348 -28.68 22.75 12.96
CA PRO A 348 -28.36 21.84 11.86
C PRO A 348 -26.85 21.73 11.67
N ARG A 349 -26.38 20.55 11.24
CA ARG A 349 -24.97 20.32 10.88
C ARG A 349 -24.61 21.05 9.58
N PRO A 350 -23.34 21.45 9.37
CA PRO A 350 -22.92 22.10 8.15
C PRO A 350 -22.99 21.08 7.00
N ARG A 351 -23.25 21.56 5.78
CA ARG A 351 -23.34 20.71 4.59
C ARG A 351 -22.51 21.26 3.44
N ILE A 352 -21.68 20.39 2.86
CA ILE A 352 -21.02 20.62 1.58
C ILE A 352 -21.69 19.69 0.57
N ASP A 353 -22.44 20.26 -0.36
CA ASP A 353 -23.24 19.47 -1.32
C ASP A 353 -22.43 18.99 -2.54
N GLY A 354 -21.26 19.58 -2.79
CA GLY A 354 -20.45 19.33 -3.99
C GLY A 354 -19.14 18.59 -3.72
N LEU A 355 -18.61 17.95 -4.77
CA LEU A 355 -17.26 17.41 -4.76
C LEU A 355 -16.22 18.53 -4.88
N GLN A 356 -15.07 18.35 -4.24
CA GLN A 356 -14.00 19.34 -4.23
C GLN A 356 -12.67 18.70 -4.63
N PRO A 357 -11.88 19.35 -5.51
CA PRO A 357 -10.52 18.90 -5.77
C PRO A 357 -9.63 19.17 -4.55
N ALA A 358 -8.65 18.30 -4.34
CA ALA A 358 -7.61 18.48 -3.34
C ALA A 358 -6.29 17.87 -3.83
N THR A 359 -5.18 18.38 -3.34
CA THR A 359 -3.85 17.86 -3.66
C THR A 359 -3.39 16.92 -2.57
N VAL A 360 -2.92 15.72 -2.89
CA VAL A 360 -2.35 14.78 -1.92
C VAL A 360 -1.05 15.35 -1.34
N VAL A 361 -0.89 15.29 -0.02
CA VAL A 361 0.27 15.86 0.69
C VAL A 361 0.84 14.87 1.71
N GLY A 362 2.08 15.11 2.13
CA GLY A 362 2.77 14.32 3.13
C GLY A 362 4.11 14.98 3.52
N PRO A 363 4.96 14.25 4.25
CA PRO A 363 6.26 14.77 4.71
C PRO A 363 7.18 15.14 3.55
N GLU A 364 8.08 16.08 3.80
CA GLU A 364 9.10 16.48 2.83
C GLU A 364 9.99 15.29 2.44
N GLY A 365 10.29 15.16 1.15
CA GLY A 365 11.14 14.08 0.60
C GLY A 365 10.43 12.74 0.40
N GLU A 366 9.16 12.61 0.78
CA GLU A 366 8.37 11.42 0.50
C GLU A 366 7.55 11.55 -0.79
N GLU A 367 7.35 10.40 -1.46
CA GLU A 367 6.58 10.31 -2.70
C GLU A 367 5.17 9.72 -2.43
N ILE A 368 5.05 8.89 -1.40
CA ILE A 368 3.82 8.19 -1.01
C ILE A 368 3.71 8.27 0.51
N TYR A 369 2.58 8.75 1.02
CA TYR A 369 2.30 8.85 2.44
C TYR A 369 0.90 8.31 2.75
N THR A 370 0.85 7.17 3.41
CA THR A 370 -0.36 6.39 3.66
C THR A 370 -0.30 5.67 5.01
N ASP A 371 -1.47 5.34 5.57
CA ASP A 371 -1.60 4.51 6.76
C ASP A 371 -2.00 3.06 6.43
N GLU A 372 -2.27 2.24 7.46
CA GLU A 372 -2.62 0.81 7.32
C GLU A 372 -3.93 0.54 6.54
N TYR A 373 -4.74 1.57 6.28
CA TYR A 373 -6.00 1.46 5.54
C TYR A 373 -5.90 2.01 4.11
N GLY A 374 -4.72 2.44 3.66
CA GLY A 374 -4.55 3.07 2.35
C GLY A 374 -5.07 4.51 2.29
N ARG A 375 -5.25 5.17 3.44
CA ARG A 375 -5.74 6.56 3.52
C ARG A 375 -4.62 7.53 3.18
N VAL A 376 -4.98 8.70 2.65
CA VAL A 376 -4.01 9.76 2.33
C VAL A 376 -4.38 11.05 3.05
N LYS A 377 -3.45 12.00 3.09
CA LYS A 377 -3.72 13.37 3.52
C LYS A 377 -3.77 14.29 2.31
N VAL A 378 -4.53 15.37 2.40
CA VAL A 378 -4.73 16.31 1.30
C VAL A 378 -4.65 17.76 1.76
N GLN A 379 -4.33 18.66 0.83
CA GLN A 379 -4.50 20.10 0.96
C GLN A 379 -5.67 20.51 0.06
N PHE A 380 -6.67 21.17 0.64
CA PHE A 380 -7.75 21.78 -0.14
C PHE A 380 -7.32 23.15 -0.70
N PRO A 381 -7.77 23.55 -1.90
CA PRO A 381 -7.44 24.86 -2.47
C PRO A 381 -7.94 26.05 -1.65
N TRP A 382 -9.02 25.89 -0.88
CA TRP A 382 -9.57 26.93 -0.01
C TRP A 382 -8.86 26.99 1.35
N ASP A 383 -8.11 25.95 1.73
CA ASP A 383 -7.41 25.93 3.01
C ASP A 383 -6.15 26.80 2.90
N ARG A 384 -6.27 28.04 3.37
CA ARG A 384 -5.21 29.04 3.39
C ARG A 384 -4.24 28.90 4.57
N GLU A 385 -4.59 28.14 5.59
CA GLU A 385 -3.76 27.94 6.79
C GLU A 385 -2.85 26.72 6.65
N GLY A 386 -3.25 25.75 5.82
CA GLY A 386 -2.45 24.58 5.49
C GLY A 386 -1.11 24.92 4.82
N LYS A 387 -0.14 24.04 5.04
CA LYS A 387 1.26 24.23 4.63
C LYS A 387 1.69 23.26 3.53
N ASN A 388 0.74 22.59 2.87
CA ASN A 388 1.00 21.55 1.87
C ASN A 388 1.88 20.41 2.41
N ASN A 389 1.66 19.99 3.66
CA ASN A 389 2.44 18.95 4.33
C ASN A 389 1.56 17.94 5.08
N GLU A 390 2.15 17.02 5.83
CA GLU A 390 1.49 15.96 6.61
C GLU A 390 0.54 16.46 7.71
N HIS A 391 0.50 17.77 7.99
CA HIS A 391 -0.39 18.37 8.97
C HIS A 391 -1.59 19.09 8.34
N SER A 392 -1.75 19.05 7.02
CA SER A 392 -2.79 19.82 6.31
C SER A 392 -4.20 19.24 6.49
N SER A 393 -4.33 17.93 6.68
CA SER A 393 -5.63 17.28 6.92
C SER A 393 -5.51 16.05 7.83
N CYS A 394 -6.68 15.53 8.21
CA CYS A 394 -6.80 14.17 8.75
C CYS A 394 -6.49 13.12 7.68
N TRP A 395 -6.51 11.86 8.09
CA TRP A 395 -6.41 10.72 7.17
C TRP A 395 -7.74 10.45 6.47
N ILE A 396 -7.76 10.58 5.15
CA ILE A 396 -8.94 10.48 4.31
C ILE A 396 -8.94 9.14 3.57
N GLN A 397 -10.03 8.39 3.69
CA GLN A 397 -10.20 7.14 2.94
C GLN A 397 -10.22 7.38 1.44
N VAL A 398 -9.66 6.43 0.68
CA VAL A 398 -9.61 6.47 -0.78
C VAL A 398 -10.46 5.35 -1.34
N ALA A 399 -11.52 5.71 -2.06
CA ALA A 399 -12.34 4.76 -2.79
C ALA A 399 -11.47 4.01 -3.81
N GLN A 400 -11.60 2.69 -3.82
CA GLN A 400 -10.91 1.80 -4.75
C GLN A 400 -11.91 1.22 -5.74
N ASN A 401 -11.46 0.92 -6.95
CA ASN A 401 -12.30 0.29 -7.99
C ASN A 401 -12.91 -1.05 -7.53
N TRP A 402 -12.19 -1.80 -6.69
CA TRP A 402 -12.62 -3.07 -6.13
C TRP A 402 -11.97 -3.30 -4.76
N ALA A 403 -12.73 -3.51 -3.69
CA ALA A 403 -12.20 -3.66 -2.33
C ALA A 403 -12.86 -4.81 -1.59
N GLY A 404 -12.13 -5.91 -1.41
CA GLY A 404 -12.50 -7.07 -0.63
C GLY A 404 -11.59 -7.30 0.58
N ALA A 405 -11.95 -8.25 1.44
CA ALA A 405 -11.14 -8.59 2.61
C ALA A 405 -9.85 -9.31 2.18
N LEU A 406 -8.72 -8.59 2.14
CA LEU A 406 -7.40 -9.08 1.69
C LEU A 406 -7.30 -9.42 0.20
N TRP A 407 -8.19 -8.87 -0.63
CA TRP A 407 -8.15 -9.01 -2.09
C TRP A 407 -8.81 -7.79 -2.75
N GLY A 408 -8.42 -7.45 -3.99
CA GLY A 408 -9.00 -6.33 -4.74
C GLY A 408 -7.97 -5.47 -5.48
N HIS A 409 -8.36 -4.25 -5.83
CA HIS A 409 -7.52 -3.25 -6.47
C HIS A 409 -7.02 -2.23 -5.43
N MET A 410 -5.72 -1.95 -5.44
CA MET A 410 -5.13 -0.92 -4.59
C MET A 410 -4.19 -0.03 -5.41
N ALA A 411 -4.63 1.20 -5.65
CA ALA A 411 -3.78 2.27 -6.15
C ALA A 411 -3.80 3.43 -5.15
N ILE A 412 -2.68 3.65 -4.48
CA ILE A 412 -2.53 4.71 -3.47
C ILE A 412 -2.19 6.04 -4.16
N PRO A 413 -2.92 7.14 -3.88
CA PRO A 413 -2.58 8.44 -4.44
C PRO A 413 -1.21 8.90 -3.96
N ARG A 414 -0.37 9.40 -4.86
CA ARG A 414 0.97 9.90 -4.53
C ARG A 414 0.93 11.37 -4.17
N ILE A 415 1.90 11.82 -3.37
CA ILE A 415 2.05 13.24 -3.01
C ILE A 415 2.14 14.08 -4.28
N GLY A 416 1.44 15.20 -4.29
CA GLY A 416 1.26 16.08 -5.44
C GLY A 416 0.06 15.71 -6.30
N GLN A 417 -0.47 14.49 -6.25
CA GLN A 417 -1.59 14.10 -7.13
C GLN A 417 -2.90 14.80 -6.79
N GLU A 418 -3.69 15.14 -7.80
CA GLU A 418 -5.02 15.71 -7.61
C GLU A 418 -6.07 14.60 -7.41
N VAL A 419 -6.84 14.72 -6.34
CA VAL A 419 -7.94 13.83 -5.96
C VAL A 419 -9.23 14.60 -5.87
N ILE A 420 -10.35 13.91 -6.09
CA ILE A 420 -11.69 14.47 -5.94
C ILE A 420 -12.28 13.95 -4.63
N VAL A 421 -12.58 14.86 -3.71
CA VAL A 421 -13.09 14.58 -2.36
C VAL A 421 -14.60 14.82 -2.31
N GLY A 422 -15.33 13.83 -1.81
CA GLY A 422 -16.72 13.97 -1.39
C GLY A 422 -16.85 13.93 0.14
N TYR A 423 -18.04 14.22 0.65
CA TYR A 423 -18.32 14.30 2.08
C TYR A 423 -19.48 13.38 2.43
N LEU A 424 -19.27 12.46 3.38
CA LEU A 424 -20.32 11.52 3.80
C LEU A 424 -21.49 12.29 4.41
N ASP A 425 -22.69 12.04 3.89
CA ASP A 425 -23.91 12.79 4.19
C ASP A 425 -23.78 14.33 4.00
N GLY A 426 -22.77 14.80 3.24
CA GLY A 426 -22.42 16.21 3.11
C GLY A 426 -21.70 16.81 4.32
N ASP A 427 -21.33 16.04 5.35
CA ASP A 427 -20.64 16.55 6.55
C ASP A 427 -19.19 16.91 6.25
N ALA A 428 -18.84 18.20 6.42
CA ALA A 428 -17.49 18.71 6.17
C ALA A 428 -16.41 17.99 7.00
N ASP A 429 -16.79 17.41 8.14
CA ASP A 429 -15.90 16.67 9.03
C ASP A 429 -15.65 15.22 8.56
N GLN A 430 -16.33 14.76 7.50
CA GLN A 430 -16.28 13.37 7.01
C GLN A 430 -15.88 13.28 5.52
N PRO A 431 -14.67 13.73 5.15
CA PRO A 431 -14.20 13.63 3.78
C PRO A 431 -13.89 12.18 3.35
N LEU A 432 -14.06 11.90 2.06
CA LEU A 432 -13.73 10.65 1.38
C LEU A 432 -13.21 10.97 -0.03
N VAL A 433 -12.02 10.48 -0.40
CA VAL A 433 -11.53 10.57 -1.78
C VAL A 433 -12.31 9.59 -2.64
N LEU A 434 -12.97 10.09 -3.69
CA LEU A 434 -13.81 9.29 -4.59
C LEU A 434 -13.10 8.92 -5.90
N SER A 435 -12.28 9.82 -6.43
CA SER A 435 -11.60 9.63 -7.70
C SER A 435 -10.35 10.50 -7.82
N ARG A 436 -9.71 10.48 -8.99
CA ARG A 436 -8.54 11.27 -9.35
C ARG A 436 -8.79 11.99 -10.65
N ALA A 437 -8.12 13.12 -10.84
CA ALA A 437 -8.17 13.88 -12.07
C ALA A 437 -6.75 14.22 -12.55
N TYR A 438 -6.55 14.16 -13.87
CA TYR A 438 -5.37 14.77 -14.50
C TYR A 438 -5.57 16.27 -14.60
N ASN A 439 -4.48 17.03 -14.46
CA ASN A 439 -4.49 18.48 -14.54
C ASN A 439 -3.28 18.98 -15.35
N ARG A 440 -3.06 20.30 -15.41
CA ARG A 440 -2.01 20.88 -16.25
C ARG A 440 -0.59 20.45 -15.85
N LEU A 441 -0.39 20.09 -14.58
CA LEU A 441 0.88 19.64 -14.01
C LEU A 441 1.02 18.12 -14.01
N GLN A 442 -0.10 17.40 -14.11
CA GLN A 442 -0.17 15.95 -14.19
C GLN A 442 -0.96 15.57 -15.42
N LEU A 443 -0.26 15.48 -16.54
CA LEU A 443 -0.88 15.09 -17.80
C LEU A 443 -1.15 13.58 -17.82
N PRO A 444 -2.10 13.12 -18.66
CA PRO A 444 -2.28 11.70 -18.93
C PRO A 444 -0.99 11.03 -19.43
N PRO A 445 -0.85 9.69 -19.31
CA PRO A 445 0.40 8.98 -19.62
C PRO A 445 0.83 9.05 -21.08
N TYR A 446 -0.11 9.35 -21.98
CA TYR A 446 0.13 9.58 -23.40
C TYR A 446 -0.46 10.90 -23.84
N GLU A 447 0.15 11.51 -24.85
CA GLU A 447 -0.33 12.74 -25.47
C GLU A 447 -1.77 12.57 -26.01
N LEU A 448 -2.70 13.36 -25.50
CA LEU A 448 -4.07 13.45 -25.99
C LEU A 448 -4.30 14.80 -26.71
N PRO A 449 -5.10 14.83 -27.79
CA PRO A 449 -5.95 13.75 -28.31
C PRO A 449 -5.26 12.78 -29.30
N ARG A 450 -3.94 12.89 -29.50
CA ARG A 450 -3.19 12.07 -30.46
C ARG A 450 -3.38 10.57 -30.26
N HIS A 451 -3.35 10.10 -29.01
CA HIS A 451 -3.47 8.69 -28.64
C HIS A 451 -4.82 8.35 -28.00
N LYS A 452 -5.91 8.92 -28.53
CA LYS A 452 -7.29 8.77 -27.99
C LYS A 452 -7.83 7.33 -27.97
N THR A 453 -7.25 6.42 -28.74
CA THR A 453 -7.60 4.99 -28.85
C THR A 453 -6.81 4.11 -27.89
N ARG A 454 -5.93 4.69 -27.06
CA ARG A 454 -5.13 3.94 -26.08
C ARG A 454 -5.78 3.90 -24.71
N MET A 455 -5.88 2.70 -24.16
CA MET A 455 -6.15 2.46 -22.75
C MET A 455 -4.87 1.97 -22.07
N THR A 456 -4.53 2.48 -20.89
CA THR A 456 -3.29 2.10 -20.19
C THR A 456 -3.47 2.03 -18.69
N ILE A 457 -2.79 1.05 -18.08
CA ILE A 457 -2.46 0.99 -16.66
C ILE A 457 -0.94 1.11 -16.58
N LYS A 458 -0.46 2.32 -16.27
CA LYS A 458 0.97 2.65 -16.22
C LYS A 458 1.37 3.06 -14.82
N SER A 459 2.35 2.36 -14.25
CA SER A 459 2.94 2.70 -12.95
C SER A 459 4.14 3.63 -13.12
N GLN A 460 4.77 4.00 -12.00
CA GLN A 460 6.06 4.67 -11.98
C GLN A 460 6.90 4.01 -10.89
N THR A 461 8.18 3.74 -11.15
CA THR A 461 9.11 3.25 -10.12
C THR A 461 9.12 4.23 -8.95
N HIS A 462 9.04 3.73 -7.72
CA HIS A 462 9.11 4.58 -6.53
C HIS A 462 10.57 4.94 -6.25
N LYS A 463 10.86 6.23 -6.02
CA LYS A 463 12.23 6.74 -5.77
C LYS A 463 13.25 6.28 -6.84
N GLY A 464 12.83 6.24 -8.11
CA GLY A 464 13.69 5.87 -9.24
C GLY A 464 13.00 6.06 -10.59
N ASP A 465 13.73 5.78 -11.67
CA ASP A 465 13.22 5.88 -13.04
C ASP A 465 12.56 4.58 -13.52
N GLY A 466 11.68 4.69 -14.52
CA GLY A 466 11.03 3.53 -15.16
C GLY A 466 9.59 3.29 -14.74
N PHE A 467 8.99 2.23 -15.30
CA PHE A 467 7.56 1.94 -15.14
C PHE A 467 7.22 0.48 -15.50
N ASN A 468 6.16 -0.04 -14.90
CA ASN A 468 5.43 -1.19 -15.46
C ASN A 468 4.24 -0.66 -16.25
N GLU A 469 3.83 -1.37 -17.30
CA GLU A 469 2.70 -0.95 -18.13
C GLU A 469 1.92 -2.14 -18.69
N LEU A 470 0.60 -2.05 -18.64
CA LEU A 470 -0.32 -2.80 -19.48
C LEU A 470 -1.09 -1.80 -20.34
N ARG A 471 -0.94 -1.89 -21.65
CA ARG A 471 -1.55 -0.96 -22.61
C ARG A 471 -2.29 -1.72 -23.70
N PHE A 472 -3.43 -1.16 -24.11
CA PHE A 472 -4.25 -1.59 -25.23
C PHE A 472 -4.31 -0.46 -26.26
N GLU A 473 -4.08 -0.78 -27.53
CA GLU A 473 -4.34 0.09 -28.68
C GLU A 473 -5.56 -0.48 -29.42
N ASP A 474 -6.59 0.35 -29.61
CA ASP A 474 -7.87 -0.05 -30.23
C ASP A 474 -8.07 0.59 -31.63
N GLU A 475 -7.03 1.21 -32.20
CA GLU A 475 -7.08 1.73 -33.58
C GLU A 475 -7.14 0.57 -34.59
N ALA A 476 -8.09 0.64 -35.52
CA ALA A 476 -8.38 -0.45 -36.43
C ALA A 476 -7.18 -0.81 -37.33
N GLY A 477 -6.80 -2.09 -37.34
CA GLY A 477 -5.63 -2.60 -38.07
C GLY A 477 -4.28 -2.28 -37.42
N GLN A 478 -4.29 -1.70 -36.23
CA GLN A 478 -3.11 -1.42 -35.39
C GLN A 478 -3.32 -1.89 -33.95
N GLU A 479 -4.28 -2.80 -33.73
CA GLU A 479 -4.63 -3.28 -32.41
C GLU A 479 -3.45 -3.96 -31.74
N GLU A 480 -3.18 -3.62 -30.47
CA GLU A 480 -2.01 -4.11 -29.75
C GLU A 480 -2.32 -4.27 -28.26
N ILE A 481 -1.80 -5.35 -27.67
CA ILE A 481 -1.62 -5.46 -26.23
C ILE A 481 -0.12 -5.37 -25.95
N TYR A 482 0.28 -4.34 -25.21
CA TYR A 482 1.66 -4.13 -24.78
C TYR A 482 1.77 -4.39 -23.28
N VAL A 483 2.67 -5.31 -22.91
CA VAL A 483 3.03 -5.65 -21.54
C VAL A 483 4.49 -5.30 -21.33
N HIS A 484 4.78 -4.46 -20.34
CA HIS A 484 6.14 -4.09 -19.96
C HIS A 484 6.35 -4.30 -18.46
N ALA A 485 7.33 -5.12 -18.11
CA ALA A 485 7.85 -5.26 -16.76
C ALA A 485 9.19 -4.54 -16.66
N GLN A 486 9.33 -3.64 -15.69
CA GLN A 486 10.56 -2.88 -15.46
C GLN A 486 11.73 -3.76 -14.98
N ARG A 487 11.42 -4.91 -14.39
CA ARG A 487 12.41 -5.83 -13.81
C ARG A 487 12.04 -7.29 -14.04
N ASP A 488 11.23 -7.87 -13.17
CA ASP A 488 10.87 -9.30 -13.22
C ASP A 488 9.42 -9.46 -13.69
N GLN A 489 9.17 -10.38 -14.62
CA GLN A 489 7.84 -10.81 -15.02
C GLN A 489 7.64 -12.27 -14.63
N ASN A 490 6.73 -12.53 -13.69
CA ASN A 490 6.38 -13.88 -13.26
C ASN A 490 4.95 -14.21 -13.70
N ILE A 491 4.78 -15.33 -14.39
CA ILE A 491 3.48 -15.87 -14.78
C ILE A 491 3.33 -17.23 -14.09
N HIS A 492 2.28 -17.40 -13.30
CA HIS A 492 2.01 -18.64 -12.58
C HIS A 492 0.60 -19.13 -12.90
N VAL A 493 0.51 -20.29 -13.54
CA VAL A 493 -0.74 -20.92 -13.97
C VAL A 493 -0.89 -22.25 -13.26
N ASN A 494 -1.95 -22.40 -12.46
CA ASN A 494 -2.15 -23.60 -11.64
C ASN A 494 -2.64 -24.82 -12.41
N HIS A 495 -3.21 -24.63 -13.60
CA HIS A 495 -3.82 -25.71 -14.37
C HIS A 495 -3.30 -25.71 -15.81
N ASP A 496 -3.97 -24.99 -16.71
CA ASP A 496 -3.66 -25.02 -18.14
C ASP A 496 -3.31 -23.63 -18.65
N GLU A 497 -2.19 -23.53 -19.37
CA GLU A 497 -1.82 -22.37 -20.18
C GLU A 497 -1.95 -22.73 -21.66
N THR A 498 -2.67 -21.90 -22.43
CA THR A 498 -2.83 -22.08 -23.88
C THR A 498 -2.40 -20.81 -24.60
N THR A 499 -1.58 -20.96 -25.64
CA THR A 499 -1.17 -19.87 -26.52
C THR A 499 -1.52 -20.19 -27.97
N PHE A 500 -2.24 -19.29 -28.64
CA PHE A 500 -2.51 -19.36 -30.07
C PHE A 500 -2.07 -18.06 -30.73
N VAL A 501 -1.23 -18.18 -31.76
CA VAL A 501 -0.73 -17.05 -32.55
C VAL A 501 -1.16 -17.25 -33.99
N GLY A 502 -1.97 -16.32 -34.52
CA GLY A 502 -2.56 -16.43 -35.85
C GLY A 502 -1.57 -16.18 -37.01
N HIS A 503 -0.41 -15.59 -36.71
CA HIS A 503 0.66 -15.31 -37.67
C HIS A 503 2.01 -15.77 -37.09
N ASP A 504 2.90 -14.84 -36.74
CA ASP A 504 4.26 -15.15 -36.30
C ASP A 504 4.48 -14.92 -34.79
N ARG A 505 5.33 -15.74 -34.17
CA ARG A 505 5.91 -15.52 -32.84
C ARG A 505 7.42 -15.37 -32.97
N SER A 506 7.97 -14.32 -32.36
CA SER A 506 9.41 -14.11 -32.19
C SER A 506 9.74 -14.03 -30.71
N GLU A 507 10.81 -14.68 -30.29
CA GLU A 507 11.26 -14.73 -28.90
C GLU A 507 12.77 -14.57 -28.86
N GLN A 508 13.25 -13.74 -27.93
CA GLN A 508 14.66 -13.46 -27.74
C GLN A 508 14.96 -13.43 -26.24
N VAL A 509 15.87 -14.30 -25.82
CA VAL A 509 16.41 -14.36 -24.46
C VAL A 509 17.90 -14.04 -24.56
N GLU A 510 18.33 -12.97 -23.88
CA GLU A 510 19.72 -12.48 -23.99
C GLU A 510 20.72 -13.28 -23.16
N HIS A 511 20.25 -13.97 -22.12
CA HIS A 511 21.06 -14.80 -21.23
C HIS A 511 20.56 -16.25 -21.29
N ASP A 512 20.02 -16.79 -20.20
CA ASP A 512 19.65 -18.20 -20.10
C ASP A 512 18.14 -18.42 -20.22
N GLU A 513 17.76 -19.46 -20.96
CA GLU A 513 16.41 -20.03 -20.95
C GLU A 513 16.48 -21.43 -20.33
N THR A 514 15.59 -21.73 -19.37
CA THR A 514 15.44 -23.06 -18.78
C THR A 514 14.01 -23.53 -18.96
N VAL A 515 13.83 -24.67 -19.62
CA VAL A 515 12.52 -25.29 -19.85
C VAL A 515 12.49 -26.67 -19.21
N ALA A 516 11.59 -26.87 -18.24
CA ALA A 516 11.38 -28.14 -17.57
C ALA A 516 9.94 -28.63 -17.82
N ILE A 517 9.81 -29.84 -18.37
CA ILE A 517 8.52 -30.43 -18.72
C ILE A 517 8.38 -31.72 -17.92
N GLY A 518 7.40 -31.78 -17.02
CA GLY A 518 7.26 -32.87 -16.07
C GLY A 518 6.81 -34.22 -16.67
N ASN A 519 6.09 -34.17 -17.79
CA ASN A 519 5.57 -35.35 -18.50
C ASN A 519 6.01 -35.30 -19.98
N ASP A 520 5.07 -35.03 -20.89
CA ASP A 520 5.30 -35.14 -22.33
C ASP A 520 5.50 -33.77 -23.00
N GLN A 521 6.51 -33.66 -23.87
CA GLN A 521 6.63 -32.58 -24.84
C GLN A 521 6.33 -33.10 -26.24
N ARG A 522 5.36 -32.48 -26.94
CA ARG A 522 5.08 -32.75 -28.35
C ARG A 522 5.33 -31.50 -29.19
N LEU A 523 6.27 -31.57 -30.13
CA LEU A 523 6.59 -30.51 -31.08
C LEU A 523 6.29 -30.96 -32.51
N ALA A 524 5.42 -30.24 -33.21
CA ALA A 524 5.09 -30.45 -34.61
C ALA A 524 5.39 -29.18 -35.42
N ILE A 525 6.20 -29.31 -36.48
CA ILE A 525 6.63 -28.20 -37.33
C ILE A 525 6.20 -28.52 -38.76
N GLY A 526 5.37 -27.66 -39.36
CA GLY A 526 4.75 -27.94 -40.65
C GLY A 526 5.67 -27.80 -41.87
N ARG A 527 6.77 -27.05 -41.74
CA ARG A 527 7.80 -26.88 -42.78
C ARG A 527 9.19 -27.14 -42.20
N ASP A 528 10.00 -26.11 -42.05
CA ASP A 528 11.42 -26.25 -41.72
C ASP A 528 11.71 -25.99 -40.24
N ARG A 529 12.57 -26.83 -39.65
CA ARG A 529 13.24 -26.55 -38.37
C ARG A 529 14.72 -26.32 -38.62
N ARG A 530 15.25 -25.17 -38.21
CA ARG A 530 16.70 -24.89 -38.20
C ARG A 530 17.15 -24.72 -36.75
N LYS A 531 18.15 -25.49 -36.33
CA LYS A 531 18.77 -25.40 -34.99
C LYS A 531 20.26 -25.14 -35.18
N ARG A 532 20.79 -24.14 -34.49
CA ARG A 532 22.23 -23.86 -34.40
C ARG A 532 22.62 -23.83 -32.94
N VAL A 533 23.63 -24.62 -32.58
CA VAL A 533 24.22 -24.63 -31.24
C VAL A 533 25.64 -24.10 -31.37
N GLY A 534 26.00 -23.13 -30.52
CA GLY A 534 27.29 -22.42 -30.63
C GLY A 534 28.46 -23.16 -29.98
N GLN A 535 28.18 -23.90 -28.90
CA GLN A 535 29.14 -24.72 -28.17
C GLN A 535 28.63 -26.18 -28.20
N ASP A 536 28.23 -26.72 -27.06
CA ASP A 536 27.91 -28.13 -26.90
C ASP A 536 26.40 -28.43 -26.97
N GLU A 537 26.05 -29.57 -27.57
CA GLU A 537 24.72 -30.18 -27.48
C GLU A 537 24.85 -31.59 -26.88
N GLU A 538 24.21 -31.80 -25.73
CA GLU A 538 24.10 -33.13 -25.10
C GLU A 538 22.66 -33.66 -25.27
N LEU A 539 22.53 -34.92 -25.70
CA LEU A 539 21.25 -35.60 -25.85
C LEU A 539 21.30 -36.99 -25.22
N THR A 540 20.64 -37.13 -24.07
CA THR A 540 20.49 -38.42 -23.38
C THR A 540 19.07 -38.94 -23.56
N ILE A 541 18.95 -40.19 -24.04
CA ILE A 541 17.67 -40.86 -24.24
C ILE A 541 17.75 -42.23 -23.55
N GLU A 542 17.04 -42.36 -22.42
CA GLU A 542 17.15 -43.56 -21.58
C GLU A 542 16.51 -44.81 -22.20
N ARG A 543 15.43 -44.62 -22.96
CA ARG A 543 14.64 -45.74 -23.52
C ARG A 543 14.86 -45.91 -25.01
N HIS A 544 14.22 -45.09 -25.83
CA HIS A 544 14.13 -45.35 -27.26
C HIS A 544 14.20 -44.07 -28.09
N ARG A 545 15.04 -44.07 -29.13
CA ARG A 545 15.10 -43.03 -30.16
C ARG A 545 14.76 -43.65 -31.53
N VAL A 546 13.70 -43.16 -32.18
CA VAL A 546 13.45 -43.42 -33.62
C VAL A 546 13.85 -42.17 -34.40
N ILE A 547 14.62 -42.32 -35.48
CA ILE A 547 14.79 -41.26 -36.48
C ILE A 547 14.32 -41.83 -37.82
N HIS A 548 13.33 -41.18 -38.43
CA HIS A 548 12.89 -41.49 -39.79
C HIS A 548 13.23 -40.31 -40.70
N THR A 549 14.11 -40.55 -41.68
CA THR A 549 14.52 -39.54 -42.67
C THR A 549 14.01 -39.96 -44.04
N GLY A 550 13.12 -39.17 -44.63
CA GLY A 550 12.45 -39.53 -45.90
C GLY A 550 13.32 -39.37 -47.14
N MET A 551 14.32 -38.47 -47.10
CA MET A 551 15.27 -38.25 -48.20
C MET A 551 16.70 -38.43 -47.69
N ASN A 552 17.47 -37.35 -47.53
CA ASN A 552 18.89 -37.43 -47.22
C ASN A 552 19.16 -37.22 -45.74
N HIS A 553 20.02 -38.05 -45.16
CA HIS A 553 20.70 -37.78 -43.90
C HIS A 553 22.19 -37.58 -44.19
N THR A 554 22.71 -36.40 -43.84
CA THR A 554 24.14 -36.08 -44.01
C THR A 554 24.69 -35.66 -42.65
N GLU A 555 25.76 -36.31 -42.24
CA GLU A 555 26.46 -36.03 -40.99
C GLU A 555 27.94 -35.80 -41.32
N THR A 556 28.53 -34.75 -40.75
CA THR A 556 29.96 -34.45 -40.89
C THR A 556 30.53 -34.22 -39.50
N VAL A 557 31.51 -35.04 -39.13
CA VAL A 557 32.16 -34.99 -37.81
C VAL A 557 33.60 -34.55 -38.00
N GLY A 558 33.95 -33.39 -37.45
CA GLY A 558 35.26 -32.76 -37.71
C GLY A 558 36.45 -33.39 -36.98
N ASN A 559 36.20 -34.13 -35.88
CA ASN A 559 37.24 -34.77 -35.09
C ASN A 559 37.04 -36.28 -34.97
N ASN A 560 36.14 -36.72 -34.08
CA ASN A 560 35.95 -38.15 -33.80
C ASN A 560 34.48 -38.52 -33.72
N ARG A 561 34.08 -39.58 -34.43
CA ARG A 561 32.81 -40.28 -34.25
C ARG A 561 33.08 -41.61 -33.57
N HIS A 562 32.41 -41.86 -32.45
CA HIS A 562 32.52 -43.12 -31.71
C HIS A 562 31.13 -43.72 -31.47
N ASP A 563 30.89 -44.89 -32.04
CA ASP A 563 29.66 -45.66 -31.85
C ASP A 563 29.96 -46.92 -31.01
N SER A 564 29.31 -47.06 -29.86
CA SER A 564 29.39 -48.25 -29.00
C SER A 564 28.02 -48.93 -28.93
N ILE A 565 27.90 -50.11 -29.51
CA ILE A 565 26.65 -50.87 -29.60
C ILE A 565 26.80 -52.20 -28.87
N VAL A 566 26.01 -52.41 -27.80
CA VAL A 566 26.14 -53.59 -26.92
C VAL A 566 25.52 -54.85 -27.52
N VAL A 567 24.37 -54.71 -28.19
CA VAL A 567 23.59 -55.87 -28.67
C VAL A 567 23.77 -56.07 -30.17
N ASN A 568 23.12 -55.25 -31.00
CA ASN A 568 23.11 -55.44 -32.44
C ASN A 568 23.26 -54.10 -33.18
N HIS A 569 24.19 -54.05 -34.13
CA HIS A 569 24.25 -53.01 -35.16
C HIS A 569 23.95 -53.66 -36.52
N ARG A 570 22.84 -53.28 -37.15
CA ARG A 570 22.44 -53.78 -38.47
C ARG A 570 22.37 -52.61 -39.45
N VAL A 571 23.08 -52.75 -40.56
CA VAL A 571 23.02 -51.82 -41.70
C VAL A 571 22.51 -52.59 -42.90
N ASP A 572 21.47 -52.08 -43.54
CA ASP A 572 20.88 -52.63 -44.77
C ASP A 572 20.98 -51.55 -45.86
N VAL A 573 21.73 -51.82 -46.91
CA VAL A 573 22.02 -50.85 -47.98
C VAL A 573 21.50 -51.42 -49.29
N GLY A 574 20.43 -50.83 -49.83
CA GLY A 574 19.85 -51.26 -51.10
C GLY A 574 20.68 -50.86 -52.34
N GLY A 575 21.53 -49.85 -52.20
CA GLY A 575 22.41 -49.34 -53.26
C GLY A 575 23.87 -49.74 -53.07
N HIS A 576 24.76 -48.75 -53.00
CA HIS A 576 26.19 -48.95 -52.81
C HIS A 576 26.61 -48.54 -51.38
N ALA A 577 27.53 -49.31 -50.78
CA ALA A 577 28.21 -48.95 -49.54
C ALA A 577 29.71 -48.81 -49.83
N GLU A 578 30.28 -47.64 -49.54
CA GLU A 578 31.69 -47.35 -49.74
C GLU A 578 32.34 -46.95 -48.42
N HIS A 579 33.49 -47.53 -48.12
CA HIS A 579 34.30 -47.21 -46.94
C HIS A 579 35.69 -46.79 -47.41
N LEU A 580 35.92 -45.48 -47.54
CA LEU A 580 37.25 -44.94 -47.81
C LEU A 580 37.94 -44.62 -46.48
N VAL A 581 39.04 -45.32 -46.18
CA VAL A 581 39.82 -45.12 -44.96
C VAL A 581 41.25 -44.78 -45.34
N HIS A 582 41.67 -43.54 -45.07
CA HIS A 582 43.04 -43.08 -45.38
C HIS A 582 44.10 -43.66 -44.44
N GLY A 583 43.73 -43.93 -43.19
CA GLY A 583 44.59 -44.54 -42.18
C GLY A 583 44.45 -46.06 -42.18
N SER A 584 44.19 -46.62 -40.99
CA SER A 584 44.00 -48.06 -40.80
C SER A 584 42.52 -48.42 -40.76
N HIS A 585 42.12 -49.43 -41.54
CA HIS A 585 40.81 -50.06 -41.41
C HIS A 585 40.99 -51.45 -40.75
N ARG A 586 40.46 -51.60 -39.53
CA ARG A 586 40.55 -52.85 -38.76
C ARG A 586 39.16 -53.42 -38.51
N LEU A 587 38.95 -54.67 -38.93
CA LEU A 587 37.74 -55.43 -38.67
C LEU A 587 38.09 -56.68 -37.86
N GLU A 588 37.57 -56.76 -36.64
CA GLU A 588 37.73 -57.91 -35.74
C GLU A 588 36.34 -58.44 -35.38
N ALA A 589 36.16 -59.76 -35.41
CA ALA A 589 34.92 -60.40 -34.96
C ALA A 589 35.25 -61.59 -34.06
N GLY A 590 34.56 -61.71 -32.92
CA GLY A 590 34.83 -62.76 -31.94
C GLY A 590 34.40 -64.16 -32.35
N GLN A 591 33.53 -64.31 -33.36
CA GLN A 591 33.02 -65.60 -33.81
C GLN A 591 33.22 -65.85 -35.31
N ARG A 592 32.67 -65.00 -36.17
CA ARG A 592 32.69 -65.21 -37.63
C ARG A 592 32.68 -63.88 -38.37
N ILE A 593 33.51 -63.80 -39.41
CA ILE A 593 33.35 -62.85 -40.51
C ILE A 593 32.92 -63.67 -41.72
N GLU A 594 31.83 -63.27 -42.37
CA GLU A 594 31.36 -63.89 -43.61
C GLU A 594 31.24 -62.84 -44.70
N ARG A 595 31.86 -63.11 -45.85
CA ARG A 595 31.73 -62.28 -47.04
C ARG A 595 31.24 -63.17 -48.18
N ARG A 596 30.04 -62.87 -48.68
CA ARG A 596 29.44 -63.54 -49.85
C ARG A 596 29.27 -62.49 -50.94
N THR A 597 29.89 -62.72 -52.08
CA THR A 597 29.86 -61.81 -53.22
C THR A 597 30.12 -62.62 -54.49
N LEU A 598 29.67 -62.10 -55.62
CA LEU A 598 30.03 -62.64 -56.94
C LEU A 598 31.53 -62.45 -57.22
N HIS A 599 32.08 -61.32 -56.77
CA HIS A 599 33.50 -60.98 -56.95
C HIS A 599 34.09 -60.49 -55.63
N TYR A 600 35.11 -61.20 -55.14
CA TYR A 600 35.88 -60.80 -53.96
C TYR A 600 37.33 -60.53 -54.38
N GLN A 601 37.72 -59.26 -54.44
CA GLN A 601 39.06 -58.83 -54.79
C GLN A 601 39.78 -58.29 -53.54
N LEU A 602 40.93 -58.89 -53.23
CA LEU A 602 41.87 -58.38 -52.25
C LEU A 602 43.13 -57.94 -52.99
N GLN A 603 43.51 -56.67 -52.82
CA GLN A 603 44.71 -56.11 -53.41
C GLN A 603 45.45 -55.33 -52.32
N ALA A 604 46.74 -55.59 -52.19
CA ALA A 604 47.63 -54.85 -51.29
C ALA A 604 48.88 -54.45 -52.07
N ALA A 605 49.49 -53.32 -51.71
CA ALA A 605 50.70 -52.82 -52.37
C ALA A 605 51.93 -53.65 -51.99
N GLU A 606 52.03 -54.09 -50.73
CA GLU A 606 53.19 -54.81 -50.22
C GLU A 606 52.93 -56.30 -50.08
N ARG A 607 51.90 -56.68 -49.32
CA ARG A 607 51.57 -58.09 -49.03
C ARG A 607 50.12 -58.31 -48.66
N VAL A 608 49.59 -59.48 -49.02
CA VAL A 608 48.35 -60.07 -48.49
C VAL A 608 48.73 -61.28 -47.66
N VAL A 609 48.25 -61.35 -46.41
CA VAL A 609 48.48 -62.48 -45.51
C VAL A 609 47.13 -63.08 -45.11
N LEU A 610 46.94 -64.36 -45.40
CA LEU A 610 45.82 -65.16 -44.91
C LEU A 610 46.41 -66.20 -43.96
N GLN A 611 46.12 -66.09 -42.67
CA GLN A 611 46.75 -66.93 -41.65
C GLN A 611 45.70 -67.54 -40.73
N GLY A 612 45.91 -68.80 -40.35
CA GLY A 612 45.13 -69.51 -39.35
C GLY A 612 45.99 -70.51 -38.56
N PRO A 613 45.40 -71.28 -37.64
CA PRO A 613 46.15 -72.19 -36.77
C PRO A 613 46.93 -73.29 -37.51
N GLY A 614 46.51 -73.63 -38.73
CA GLY A 614 47.13 -74.66 -39.56
C GLY A 614 48.24 -74.19 -40.49
N GLY A 615 48.49 -72.87 -40.58
CA GLY A 615 49.46 -72.29 -41.51
C GLY A 615 49.07 -70.92 -42.06
N SER A 616 49.84 -70.42 -43.04
CA SER A 616 49.61 -69.15 -43.71
C SER A 616 49.77 -69.24 -45.23
N ILE A 617 49.08 -68.33 -45.91
CA ILE A 617 49.26 -68.01 -47.32
C ILE A 617 49.68 -66.55 -47.37
N VAL A 618 50.87 -66.30 -47.88
CA VAL A 618 51.40 -64.95 -48.08
C VAL A 618 51.55 -64.70 -49.56
N ILE A 619 51.01 -63.59 -50.03
CA ILE A 619 51.17 -63.10 -51.40
C ILE A 619 51.88 -61.77 -51.30
N ASP A 620 53.10 -61.69 -51.82
CA ASP A 620 53.91 -60.47 -51.84
C ASP A 620 54.66 -60.34 -53.17
N SER A 621 55.61 -59.41 -53.28
CA SER A 621 56.40 -59.18 -54.49
C SER A 621 57.28 -60.37 -54.90
N SER A 622 57.52 -61.34 -54.02
CA SER A 622 58.34 -62.53 -54.27
C SER A 622 57.54 -63.75 -54.77
N GLY A 623 56.21 -63.74 -54.62
CA GLY A 623 55.31 -64.78 -55.12
C GLY A 623 54.24 -65.21 -54.10
N ILE A 624 53.72 -66.42 -54.26
CA ILE A 624 52.76 -67.05 -53.33
C ILE A 624 53.50 -68.05 -52.45
N THR A 625 53.61 -67.75 -51.16
CA THR A 625 54.19 -68.64 -50.15
C THR A 625 53.07 -69.36 -49.41
N LEU A 626 53.13 -70.70 -49.41
CA LEU A 626 52.26 -71.57 -48.61
C LEU A 626 53.10 -72.17 -47.49
N ASP A 627 52.84 -71.78 -46.25
CA ASP A 627 53.58 -72.25 -45.07
C ASP A 627 52.62 -72.98 -44.12
N ALA A 628 52.73 -74.31 -44.06
CA ALA A 628 51.87 -75.16 -43.24
C ALA A 628 52.56 -76.50 -42.94
N VAL A 629 52.20 -77.11 -41.80
CA VAL A 629 52.70 -78.44 -41.38
C VAL A 629 52.36 -79.53 -42.42
N ALA A 630 51.26 -79.34 -43.17
CA ALA A 630 50.91 -80.18 -44.32
C ALA A 630 50.10 -79.40 -45.36
N ILE A 631 50.57 -79.37 -46.60
CA ILE A 631 49.85 -78.81 -47.75
C ILE A 631 49.29 -79.98 -48.57
N ARG A 632 47.97 -80.12 -48.64
CA ARG A 632 47.30 -81.24 -49.32
C ARG A 632 46.49 -80.72 -50.50
N PHE A 633 46.89 -81.11 -51.71
CA PHE A 633 46.12 -80.87 -52.92
C PHE A 633 45.25 -82.10 -53.21
N LYS A 634 43.93 -81.91 -53.33
CA LYS A 634 42.98 -82.98 -53.68
C LYS A 634 42.59 -82.84 -55.15
N GLY A 635 43.37 -83.45 -56.04
CA GLY A 635 43.19 -83.46 -57.50
C GLY A 635 44.53 -83.65 -58.22
N PRO A 636 44.55 -84.05 -59.51
CA PRO A 636 45.78 -84.08 -60.30
C PRO A 636 46.32 -82.66 -60.44
N ILE A 637 47.49 -82.39 -59.86
CA ILE A 637 48.20 -81.13 -60.06
C ILE A 637 48.81 -81.18 -61.46
N GLN A 638 48.28 -80.40 -62.40
CA GLN A 638 48.90 -80.18 -63.69
C GLN A 638 49.78 -78.94 -63.64
N GLN A 639 51.08 -79.15 -63.61
CA GLN A 639 52.08 -78.10 -63.75
C GLN A 639 52.30 -77.82 -65.24
N GLN A 640 51.87 -76.67 -65.73
CA GLN A 640 52.34 -76.15 -67.01
C GLN A 640 53.59 -75.30 -66.77
N THR A 641 54.76 -75.85 -67.08
CA THR A 641 56.03 -75.12 -67.12
C THR A 641 56.07 -74.17 -68.31
N GLY A 642 55.23 -73.14 -68.26
CA GLY A 642 55.23 -72.01 -69.18
C GLY A 642 56.03 -70.84 -68.61
N GLY A 643 57.35 -70.99 -68.53
CA GLY A 643 58.23 -69.91 -68.09
C GLY A 643 59.58 -70.43 -67.59
N LYS A 644 60.67 -70.02 -68.24
CA LYS A 644 62.05 -70.40 -67.90
C LYS A 644 62.41 -69.87 -66.50
N GLY A 645 62.30 -70.74 -65.50
CA GLY A 645 62.80 -70.49 -64.15
C GLY A 645 61.99 -71.22 -63.09
N ASN A 646 62.53 -72.35 -62.63
CA ASN A 646 62.13 -73.18 -61.47
C ASN A 646 61.09 -74.29 -61.73
N LEU A 647 61.61 -75.43 -62.19
CA LEU A 647 60.97 -76.75 -62.05
C LEU A 647 60.89 -77.14 -60.57
N LEU A 648 59.76 -77.71 -60.16
CA LEU A 648 59.62 -78.42 -58.89
C LEU A 648 60.37 -79.76 -59.04
N ASP A 649 61.49 -79.90 -58.34
CA ASP A 649 62.35 -81.08 -58.41
C ASP A 649 62.20 -81.89 -57.11
N LEU A 650 61.54 -83.05 -57.21
CA LEU A 650 61.49 -84.06 -56.14
C LEU A 650 62.64 -85.06 -56.39
N LEU A 651 63.88 -84.62 -56.16
CA LEU A 651 65.07 -85.46 -56.26
C LEU A 651 65.78 -85.59 -54.92
N SER A 652 65.84 -86.82 -54.43
CA SER A 652 66.80 -87.26 -53.42
C SER A 652 68.19 -87.33 -54.06
N ARG A 653 69.05 -86.36 -53.76
CA ARG A 653 70.51 -86.48 -53.92
C ARG A 653 71.21 -85.77 -52.76
N THR A 654 71.95 -86.56 -51.99
CA THR A 654 72.92 -86.14 -50.99
C THR A 654 74.10 -85.47 -51.70
N VAL A 655 74.43 -84.24 -51.32
CA VAL A 655 75.63 -83.49 -51.77
C VAL A 655 76.39 -83.03 -50.53
N ASN A 656 77.67 -83.44 -50.45
CA ASN A 656 78.69 -82.88 -49.58
C ASN A 656 78.96 -81.41 -49.97
N ASN A 657 78.95 -80.48 -49.03
CA ASN A 657 80.08 -79.60 -48.63
C ASN A 657 79.60 -78.59 -47.55
N PRO A 658 80.44 -77.72 -46.97
CA PRO A 658 80.70 -77.69 -45.55
C PRO A 658 80.09 -76.45 -44.87
N GLU A 659 80.08 -76.53 -43.54
CA GLU A 659 80.02 -75.47 -42.52
C GLU A 659 79.00 -75.87 -41.45
N THR A 660 79.53 -76.65 -40.50
CA THR A 660 79.01 -76.78 -39.15
C THR A 660 78.55 -75.42 -38.62
N LYS A 661 77.24 -75.19 -38.57
CA LYS A 661 76.66 -74.23 -37.65
C LYS A 661 76.64 -74.88 -36.27
N PHE A 662 77.48 -74.38 -35.39
CA PHE A 662 77.54 -74.80 -33.99
C PHE A 662 76.28 -74.27 -33.29
N SER A 663 75.66 -75.08 -32.45
CA SER A 663 74.55 -74.65 -31.60
C SER A 663 75.03 -74.51 -30.17
N GLU A 664 74.76 -73.36 -29.55
CA GLU A 664 75.07 -73.12 -28.15
C GLU A 664 73.78 -72.91 -27.34
N GLN A 665 73.81 -73.37 -26.09
CA GLN A 665 72.74 -73.20 -25.12
C GLN A 665 73.38 -73.07 -23.73
N PHE A 666 72.98 -72.05 -22.97
CA PHE A 666 73.58 -71.78 -21.66
C PHE A 666 72.64 -72.22 -20.54
N LEU A 667 73.20 -72.86 -19.51
CA LEU A 667 72.51 -73.18 -18.26
C LEU A 667 72.89 -72.14 -17.21
N VAL A 668 71.90 -71.42 -16.68
CA VAL A 668 72.13 -70.34 -15.71
C VAL A 668 71.94 -70.89 -14.29
N LYS A 669 72.98 -70.75 -13.46
CA LYS A 669 73.00 -71.18 -12.06
C LYS A 669 73.44 -70.07 -11.13
N HIS A 670 73.04 -70.15 -9.87
CA HIS A 670 73.46 -69.23 -8.83
C HIS A 670 74.89 -69.55 -8.34
N THR A 671 75.76 -68.53 -8.28
CA THR A 671 77.21 -68.69 -8.11
C THR A 671 77.65 -69.19 -6.73
N ARG A 672 76.84 -69.00 -5.68
CA ARG A 672 77.15 -69.50 -4.32
C ARG A 672 76.45 -70.81 -3.96
N THR A 673 75.26 -71.05 -4.49
CA THR A 673 74.40 -72.18 -4.07
C THR A 673 74.32 -73.28 -5.12
N GLY A 674 74.71 -73.02 -6.37
CA GLY A 674 74.68 -73.99 -7.46
C GLY A 674 73.28 -74.31 -8.02
N GLU A 675 72.23 -73.69 -7.47
CA GLU A 675 70.85 -73.86 -7.92
C GLU A 675 70.61 -73.29 -9.32
N VAL A 676 69.72 -73.95 -10.05
CA VAL A 676 69.32 -73.59 -11.42
C VAL A 676 68.28 -72.46 -11.39
N LEU A 677 68.47 -71.43 -12.22
CA LEU A 677 67.65 -70.21 -12.20
C LEU A 677 66.61 -70.18 -13.34
N ALA A 678 65.35 -70.49 -13.02
CA ALA A 678 64.23 -70.47 -13.96
C ALA A 678 63.57 -69.09 -14.10
N ASN A 679 63.03 -68.79 -15.29
CA ASN A 679 62.28 -67.58 -15.62
C ASN A 679 63.04 -66.24 -15.48
N VAL A 680 64.37 -66.25 -15.62
CA VAL A 680 65.23 -65.05 -15.52
C VAL A 680 65.54 -64.46 -16.89
N LEU A 681 65.47 -63.13 -17.02
CA LEU A 681 65.72 -62.38 -18.26
C LEU A 681 67.20 -62.39 -18.66
N TYR A 682 67.54 -62.94 -19.83
CA TYR A 682 68.90 -62.99 -20.38
C TYR A 682 69.02 -62.29 -21.73
N CYS A 683 70.25 -61.94 -22.15
CA CYS A 683 70.58 -61.56 -23.52
C CYS A 683 71.86 -62.30 -23.98
N VAL A 684 71.86 -62.84 -25.20
CA VAL A 684 73.05 -63.45 -25.81
C VAL A 684 73.39 -62.66 -27.07
N GLU A 685 74.66 -62.28 -27.22
CA GLU A 685 75.16 -61.53 -28.37
C GLU A 685 76.21 -62.37 -29.10
N THR A 686 76.05 -62.49 -30.41
CA THR A 686 76.99 -63.21 -31.28
C THR A 686 78.10 -62.29 -31.77
N ALA A 687 79.27 -62.82 -32.13
CA ALA A 687 80.36 -62.04 -32.72
C ALA A 687 80.00 -61.39 -34.08
N GLU A 688 78.87 -61.78 -34.68
CA GLU A 688 78.29 -61.21 -35.90
C GLU A 688 77.30 -60.05 -35.61
N GLY A 689 77.12 -59.67 -34.34
CA GLY A 689 76.35 -58.49 -33.92
C GLY A 689 74.85 -58.72 -33.73
N GLN A 690 74.38 -59.97 -33.72
CA GLN A 690 72.97 -60.31 -33.47
C GLN A 690 72.71 -60.50 -31.96
N ARG A 691 71.59 -59.94 -31.47
CA ARG A 691 71.17 -60.00 -30.05
C ARG A 691 69.90 -60.81 -29.88
N PHE A 692 69.92 -61.75 -28.94
CA PHE A 692 68.79 -62.60 -28.58
C PHE A 692 68.42 -62.40 -27.11
N VAL A 693 67.23 -61.87 -26.83
CA VAL A 693 66.75 -61.60 -25.47
C VAL A 693 65.58 -62.54 -25.15
N GLY A 694 65.57 -63.11 -23.96
CA GLY A 694 64.54 -64.06 -23.55
C GLY A 694 64.52 -64.30 -22.04
N ARG A 695 63.69 -65.23 -21.58
CA ARG A 695 63.71 -65.73 -20.20
C ARG A 695 64.11 -67.19 -20.16
N THR A 696 64.89 -67.59 -19.16
CA THR A 696 65.23 -69.00 -18.98
C THR A 696 63.97 -69.84 -18.71
N ASP A 697 63.97 -71.09 -19.17
CA ASP A 697 62.85 -72.00 -18.95
C ASP A 697 62.79 -72.54 -17.51
N SER A 698 61.85 -73.45 -17.23
CA SER A 698 61.71 -74.08 -15.90
C SER A 698 62.92 -74.93 -15.47
N GLN A 699 63.87 -75.21 -16.37
CA GLN A 699 65.15 -75.89 -16.11
C GLN A 699 66.36 -74.95 -16.21
N GLY A 700 66.14 -73.63 -16.18
CA GLY A 700 67.17 -72.60 -16.16
C GLY A 700 68.04 -72.51 -17.41
N LEU A 701 67.58 -73.07 -18.53
CA LEU A 701 68.27 -73.01 -19.81
C LEU A 701 67.82 -71.79 -20.62
N THR A 702 68.75 -71.21 -21.37
CA THR A 702 68.40 -70.22 -22.42
C THR A 702 67.81 -70.94 -23.64
N ALA A 703 67.13 -70.20 -24.51
CA ALA A 703 66.81 -70.70 -25.85
C ALA A 703 68.10 -71.05 -26.60
N ARG A 704 68.04 -72.10 -27.42
CA ARG A 704 69.18 -72.58 -28.22
C ARG A 704 69.41 -71.65 -29.40
N ILE A 705 70.65 -71.21 -29.58
CA ILE A 705 71.06 -70.33 -30.68
C ILE A 705 72.03 -71.04 -31.61
N TYR A 706 72.09 -70.62 -32.87
CA TYR A 706 72.89 -71.25 -33.92
C TYR A 706 73.85 -70.23 -34.51
N THR A 707 75.14 -70.55 -34.57
CA THR A 707 76.21 -69.65 -35.02
C THR A 707 77.17 -70.35 -35.99
N GLY A 708 77.83 -69.59 -36.87
CA GLY A 708 78.80 -70.12 -37.84
C GLY A 708 80.19 -70.42 -37.27
N ARG A 709 80.46 -70.15 -35.97
CA ARG A 709 81.77 -70.39 -35.32
C ARG A 709 81.59 -71.09 -33.95
N PRO A 710 82.51 -71.96 -33.53
CA PRO A 710 82.32 -72.83 -32.36
C PRO A 710 82.46 -72.14 -30.98
N ASP A 711 83.08 -70.96 -30.88
CA ASP A 711 83.41 -70.32 -29.59
C ASP A 711 83.11 -68.80 -29.54
N ALA A 712 82.01 -68.34 -30.18
CA ALA A 712 81.85 -66.91 -30.50
C ALA A 712 80.55 -66.23 -30.00
N ALA A 713 79.77 -66.86 -29.11
CA ALA A 713 78.63 -66.23 -28.45
C ALA A 713 78.93 -65.94 -26.97
N ALA A 714 78.59 -64.74 -26.49
CA ALA A 714 78.74 -64.36 -25.08
C ALA A 714 77.37 -64.04 -24.47
N LEU A 715 77.07 -64.66 -23.33
CA LEU A 715 75.94 -64.27 -22.48
C LEU A 715 76.25 -62.90 -21.86
N ARG A 716 75.41 -61.89 -22.14
CA ARG A 716 75.53 -60.54 -21.59
C ARG A 716 74.19 -60.09 -21.02
N TRP A 717 74.18 -59.47 -19.85
CA TRP A 717 72.94 -58.95 -19.28
C TRP A 717 72.64 -57.55 -19.85
N GLY A 718 71.45 -57.35 -20.43
CA GLY A 718 70.97 -56.02 -20.82
C GLY A 718 70.71 -55.12 -19.62
N ARG A 719 70.66 -53.79 -19.79
CA ARG A 719 70.49 -52.81 -18.71
C ARG A 719 69.25 -53.04 -17.83
N GLU A 720 68.16 -53.57 -18.39
CA GLU A 720 66.96 -53.97 -17.62
C GLU A 720 67.16 -55.30 -16.86
N ALA A 721 67.91 -56.26 -17.42
CA ALA A 721 68.23 -57.52 -16.76
C ALA A 721 69.21 -57.33 -15.57
N ALA A 722 70.18 -56.41 -15.68
CA ALA A 722 71.11 -56.09 -14.60
C ALA A 722 70.44 -55.41 -13.38
N MET A 723 69.39 -54.59 -13.60
CA MET A 723 68.60 -54.03 -12.49
C MET A 723 67.68 -55.07 -11.84
N HIS A 724 67.18 -56.03 -12.61
CA HIS A 724 66.37 -57.13 -12.09
C HIS A 724 67.21 -58.10 -11.24
N LEU A 725 68.43 -58.44 -11.67
CA LEU A 725 69.38 -59.28 -10.92
C LEU A 725 69.90 -58.62 -9.64
N ARG A 726 70.13 -57.29 -9.65
CA ARG A 726 70.44 -56.50 -8.43
C ARG A 726 69.30 -56.47 -7.41
N LYS A 727 68.03 -56.53 -7.85
CA LYS A 727 66.85 -56.65 -6.97
C LYS A 727 66.71 -58.04 -6.34
N LEU A 728 67.42 -59.05 -6.86
CA LEU A 728 67.36 -60.45 -6.40
C LEU A 728 68.64 -60.89 -5.65
N ASN A 729 69.55 -59.97 -5.29
CA ASN A 729 70.83 -60.24 -4.61
C ASN A 729 71.81 -61.19 -5.34
N ILE A 730 71.72 -61.25 -6.67
CA ILE A 730 72.58 -62.08 -7.52
C ILE A 730 73.67 -61.19 -8.14
N SER A 731 74.93 -61.47 -7.85
CA SER A 731 76.08 -60.81 -8.49
C SER A 731 76.29 -61.40 -9.89
N TYR A 732 76.30 -60.54 -10.92
CA TYR A 732 76.53 -60.95 -12.31
C TYR A 732 78.01 -61.13 -12.63
#